data_AF-A0A934R557-F1
#
_entry.id   AF-A0A934R557-F1
#
_cell.length_a   1.000
_cell.length_b   1.000
_cell.length_c   1.000
_cell.angle_alpha   90.00
_cell.angle_beta   90.00
_cell.angle_gamma   90.00
#
_symmetry.space_group_name_H-M   'P 1'
#
loop_
_entity.id
_entity.type
_entity.pdbx_description
1 polymer ?
#
loop_
_entity_poly.entity_id
_entity_poly.type
_entity_poly.pdbx_seq_one_letter_code
_entity_poly.pdbx_strand_id
1 'polypeptide(L)'
;MMTLLTLLGVALLSLSAVELRGSSHGDHQAMARTNARLALMSAVGQLQRELGPDQRVTAQADLLDPNSDRHWTGVWSSVDESGASIWQRDPELGGWTDARSNGSWSRESAVRKWLVSGDASPGSGAERVELLGDGSVETGEEVTAPLVEIEGTGRLAWWTGDLSVRANLSVADRHADADAEEPGRATYRRMLAQQAEETLIGDGIEFGSGERERLVSTNTVGLVGGDEWTKRHFHDFTVNSKGVLADVRDGGLKGDLSAFFESDGSVPSLDGMVGLADQDSLLLDVENSRHQSTAPRMGLLRDWVRSAVPYSGNNVASVVPETDTSGGGLSEKLALCNESPTRLRSAIKSSLQPVLVEASNYLQISTYQLTPLPRPSYQLRHHLYPRVVLWNPYNVELRFDSAIVMLQTNGRQEMWTDSEQYDEEGNVDRIRRSQWLSFEGGRSTNFVPDFRKGQFRVNQTEGYNDPYMGSYYFTIPETTFGPGECLVFSPRRSAEYDGLSAYRPGPYNLAANMLSCEVAPDPSRSFYVSGSDIDKDGAPFRPIRFWYAPTPAWSFDGRGVVNQGDDTRVVMKHLGDVSTVTFEVFDSLPQLAYISASLQYGAGREPRVSWNDQRPMDVELLDPVNPRPTLDPDVRTREGIRLRWFDEHLSNIVNSGALAADSHFFEEALFATWNPRATYAVRSPWENLGGSMPTGGRTGSGGGPWFFGAYTRDLYDELVSFNEQVPVFREGRYHGNPFGPPQEGQTRHTVFELPRSETGVISLGQLQHAKLSDLVWHPSFAIGNSLVDPRLGLEGMTGTIPRSDSEDEHKLGGFHRNAIGWSSDAQRSSDREAWAEQARALLQDIPDDDHLVYDLSYEANQGLWDRFFVSSGDAGAKAAFIEDPDGKPLPNGRMVLAGSTRSELTSERIADFHQAAYHLLVDGAFNVNSTRVEAWKAMLAATRDTELGTSFSRMLEPVEGSHGEDDPGNSDSGWAGSRVLQDDEIERLAVAIVDEVRKRGPFLSLADFVNRRLADDETGRTGALQAAIDRAGPRGDSLNQEFLDDYPLNNEDPIRDYTHPDNIQDSTRLEQTLKPSSKAWGAAGFLTQGDLLQPLAPVLTARSDTFVIRAYGDVVDSSGDILARAWCEAEVQRTPVPIDPDRSGLNPRRSSGSPEFGRRFEIVSFRWLKPEEV
;
A
#
# COMPACT_ATOMS: atom_id res chain seq x y z
N MET A 1 76.07 -20.74 66.75
CA MET A 1 75.06 -21.80 66.53
C MET A 1 73.63 -21.29 66.76
N MET A 2 73.36 -20.48 67.80
CA MET A 2 72.02 -19.88 68.01
C MET A 2 71.57 -18.84 66.96
N THR A 3 72.48 -18.13 66.30
CA THR A 3 72.14 -17.14 65.25
C THR A 3 71.72 -17.77 63.90
N LEU A 4 72.13 -19.01 63.63
CA LEU A 4 71.74 -19.72 62.40
C LEU A 4 70.32 -20.31 62.52
N LEU A 5 69.94 -20.74 63.73
CA LEU A 5 68.61 -21.29 64.04
C LEU A 5 67.52 -20.21 64.07
N THR A 6 67.85 -18.99 64.51
CA THR A 6 66.90 -17.86 64.47
C THR A 6 66.68 -17.33 63.05
N LEU A 7 67.71 -17.27 62.21
CA LEU A 7 67.57 -16.92 60.78
C LEU A 7 66.74 -17.95 60.01
N LEU A 8 66.91 -19.25 60.30
CA LEU A 8 66.10 -20.32 59.70
C LEU A 8 64.64 -20.26 60.17
N GLY A 9 64.40 -19.94 61.45
CA GLY A 9 63.06 -19.76 62.00
C GLY A 9 62.31 -18.55 61.42
N VAL A 10 63.01 -17.42 61.20
CA VAL A 10 62.44 -16.24 60.54
C VAL A 10 62.19 -16.49 59.05
N ALA A 11 63.08 -17.20 58.35
CA ALA A 11 62.86 -17.58 56.96
C ALA A 11 61.66 -18.53 56.79
N LEU A 12 61.54 -19.55 57.64
CA LEU A 12 60.39 -20.47 57.64
C LEU A 12 59.08 -19.77 58.06
N LEU A 13 59.10 -18.85 59.03
CA LEU A 13 57.93 -18.04 59.37
C LEU A 13 57.54 -17.08 58.25
N SER A 14 58.51 -16.50 57.53
CA SER A 14 58.23 -15.65 56.37
C SER A 14 57.66 -16.46 55.21
N LEU A 15 58.16 -17.68 54.98
CA LEU A 15 57.66 -18.59 53.96
C LEU A 15 56.27 -19.12 54.30
N SER A 16 56.03 -19.54 55.55
CA SER A 16 54.70 -19.93 56.02
C SER A 16 53.73 -18.76 56.04
N ALA A 17 54.16 -17.53 56.34
CA ALA A 17 53.31 -16.35 56.24
C ALA A 17 53.01 -15.97 54.78
N VAL A 18 53.93 -16.23 53.85
CA VAL A 18 53.71 -16.06 52.40
C VAL A 18 52.79 -17.16 51.86
N GLU A 19 52.94 -18.41 52.29
CA GLU A 19 52.03 -19.51 51.93
C GLU A 19 50.65 -19.35 52.56
N LEU A 20 50.54 -18.90 53.82
CA LEU A 20 49.26 -18.58 54.48
C LEU A 20 48.59 -17.38 53.83
N ARG A 21 49.34 -16.32 53.46
CA ARG A 21 48.78 -15.20 52.68
C ARG A 21 48.40 -15.61 51.27
N GLY A 22 49.15 -16.50 50.63
CA GLY A 22 48.82 -17.07 49.33
C GLY A 22 47.57 -17.94 49.38
N SER A 23 47.41 -18.73 50.45
CA SER A 23 46.22 -19.54 50.72
C SER A 23 45.00 -18.66 51.05
N SER A 24 45.14 -17.67 51.95
CA SER A 24 44.03 -16.79 52.33
C SER A 24 43.61 -15.89 51.18
N HIS A 25 44.57 -15.37 50.39
CA HIS A 25 44.27 -14.62 49.17
C HIS A 25 43.59 -15.50 48.11
N GLY A 26 44.01 -16.76 47.97
CA GLY A 26 43.32 -17.76 47.15
C GLY A 26 41.89 -18.01 47.59
N ASP A 27 41.64 -18.11 48.91
CA ASP A 27 40.32 -18.31 49.49
C ASP A 27 39.41 -17.07 49.28
N HIS A 28 39.92 -15.85 49.51
CA HIS A 28 39.18 -14.61 49.25
C HIS A 28 38.85 -14.46 47.76
N GLN A 29 39.78 -14.79 46.86
CA GLN A 29 39.53 -14.73 45.42
C GLN A 29 38.50 -15.79 44.97
N ALA A 30 38.54 -17.00 45.52
CA ALA A 30 37.54 -18.04 45.25
C ALA A 30 36.14 -17.62 45.73
N MET A 31 36.07 -16.92 46.86
CA MET A 31 34.81 -16.42 47.41
C MET A 31 34.29 -15.21 46.60
N ALA A 32 35.14 -14.28 46.17
CA ALA A 32 34.76 -13.21 45.24
C ALA A 32 34.23 -13.76 43.92
N ARG A 33 34.87 -14.79 43.35
CA ARG A 33 34.36 -15.53 42.18
C ARG A 33 33.02 -16.20 42.43
N THR A 34 32.78 -16.69 43.64
CA THR A 34 31.49 -17.28 44.02
C THR A 34 30.39 -16.21 44.06
N ASN A 35 30.69 -15.04 44.64
CA ASN A 35 29.78 -13.89 44.67
C ASN A 35 29.47 -13.37 43.26
N ALA A 36 30.47 -13.27 42.38
CA ALA A 36 30.27 -12.89 40.98
C ALA A 36 29.38 -13.90 40.22
N ARG A 37 29.58 -15.20 40.44
CA ARG A 37 28.71 -16.25 39.88
C ARG A 37 27.28 -16.17 40.42
N LEU A 38 27.12 -15.85 41.70
CA LEU A 38 25.80 -15.64 42.30
C LEU A 38 25.10 -14.43 41.63
N ALA A 39 25.83 -13.34 41.38
CA ALA A 39 25.32 -12.19 40.62
C ALA A 39 24.88 -12.61 39.21
N LEU A 40 25.72 -13.36 38.47
CA LEU A 40 25.38 -13.87 37.15
C LEU A 40 24.12 -14.75 37.16
N MET A 41 24.01 -15.68 38.11
CA MET A 41 22.81 -16.54 38.23
C MET A 41 21.57 -15.73 38.60
N SER A 42 21.71 -14.69 39.42
CA SER A 42 20.63 -13.75 39.72
C SER A 42 20.19 -12.96 38.48
N ALA A 43 21.13 -12.52 37.65
CA ALA A 43 20.86 -11.83 36.39
C ALA A 43 20.11 -12.72 35.40
N VAL A 44 20.57 -13.96 35.20
CA VAL A 44 19.88 -14.96 34.35
C VAL A 44 18.48 -15.27 34.89
N GLY A 45 18.32 -15.37 36.21
CA GLY A 45 17.00 -15.55 36.84
C GLY A 45 16.05 -14.37 36.59
N GLN A 46 16.55 -13.13 36.63
CA GLN A 46 15.75 -11.96 36.31
C GLN A 46 15.39 -11.92 34.81
N LEU A 47 16.35 -12.17 33.93
CA LEU A 47 16.11 -12.32 32.49
C LEU A 47 15.01 -13.35 32.19
N GLN A 48 15.10 -14.52 32.82
CA GLN A 48 14.14 -15.59 32.61
C GLN A 48 12.72 -15.19 33.04
N ARG A 49 12.59 -14.44 34.13
CA ARG A 49 11.30 -13.98 34.65
C ARG A 49 10.69 -12.86 33.80
N GLU A 50 11.50 -11.89 33.40
CA GLU A 50 11.00 -10.67 32.77
C GLU A 50 10.95 -10.75 31.25
N LEU A 51 11.87 -11.50 30.62
CA LEU A 51 11.97 -11.67 29.17
C LEU A 51 11.75 -13.10 28.68
N GLY A 52 11.50 -14.05 29.58
CA GLY A 52 11.04 -15.37 29.21
C GLY A 52 9.73 -15.35 28.39
N PRO A 53 8.67 -14.64 28.85
CA PRO A 53 7.41 -14.53 28.11
C PRO A 53 7.57 -13.89 26.73
N ASP A 54 6.76 -14.32 25.76
CA ASP A 54 6.82 -13.84 24.37
C ASP A 54 6.41 -12.36 24.24
N GLN A 55 5.42 -11.94 25.03
CA GLN A 55 4.82 -10.59 25.01
C GLN A 55 5.66 -9.54 25.77
N ARG A 56 6.95 -9.48 25.45
CA ARG A 56 7.92 -8.58 26.11
C ARG A 56 8.79 -7.89 25.07
N VAL A 57 9.19 -6.67 25.40
CA VAL A 57 9.93 -5.75 24.53
C VAL A 57 11.11 -5.19 25.29
N THR A 58 12.23 -4.98 24.60
CA THR A 58 13.44 -4.38 25.19
C THR A 58 13.81 -3.09 24.48
N ALA A 59 14.27 -2.12 25.26
CA ALA A 59 14.87 -0.87 24.77
C ALA A 59 15.91 -0.37 25.79
N GLN A 60 16.84 0.46 25.34
CA GLN A 60 17.86 1.07 26.20
C GLN A 60 17.29 2.28 26.97
N ALA A 61 17.86 2.59 28.13
CA ALA A 61 17.49 3.76 28.93
C ALA A 61 17.69 5.09 28.20
N ASP A 62 18.63 5.13 27.24
CA ASP A 62 18.85 6.26 26.31
C ASP A 62 17.57 6.72 25.59
N LEU A 63 16.62 5.81 25.40
CA LEU A 63 15.32 6.10 24.80
C LEU A 63 14.49 7.07 25.67
N LEU A 64 14.66 7.02 26.99
CA LEU A 64 13.93 7.85 27.96
C LEU A 64 14.74 9.08 28.39
N ASP A 65 16.00 8.88 28.77
CA ASP A 65 16.92 9.95 29.17
C ASP A 65 18.35 9.62 28.73
N PRO A 66 18.91 10.35 27.75
CA PRO A 66 20.26 10.08 27.23
C PRO A 66 21.38 10.40 28.22
N ASN A 67 21.07 11.06 29.34
CA ASN A 67 22.05 11.50 30.33
C ASN A 67 22.17 10.55 31.53
N SER A 68 21.29 9.55 31.62
CA SER A 68 21.12 8.78 32.84
C SER A 68 21.18 7.29 32.54
N ASP A 69 22.31 6.66 32.90
CA ASP A 69 22.50 5.21 32.80
C ASP A 69 22.12 4.66 31.40
N ARG A 70 22.49 5.39 30.34
CA ARG A 70 21.98 5.24 28.96
C ARG A 70 22.00 3.81 28.40
N HIS A 71 22.91 2.97 28.87
CA HIS A 71 23.11 1.58 28.42
C HIS A 71 22.33 0.53 29.24
N TRP A 72 21.52 0.93 30.22
CA TRP A 72 20.67 0.00 30.96
C TRP A 72 19.53 -0.50 30.08
N THR A 73 19.27 -1.81 30.11
CA THR A 73 18.20 -2.42 29.31
C THR A 73 16.90 -2.42 30.13
N GLY A 74 15.85 -1.82 29.60
CA GLY A 74 14.49 -1.83 30.16
C GLY A 74 13.61 -2.88 29.51
N VAL A 75 12.58 -3.33 30.24
CA VAL A 75 11.57 -4.28 29.77
C VAL A 75 10.18 -3.66 29.80
N TRP A 76 9.46 -3.75 28.67
CA TRP A 76 8.06 -3.37 28.51
C TRP A 76 7.20 -4.56 28.11
N SER A 77 5.88 -4.37 28.06
CA SER A 77 4.88 -5.38 27.68
C SER A 77 3.91 -4.81 26.66
N SER A 78 3.53 -5.63 25.68
CA SER A 78 2.48 -5.36 24.70
C SER A 78 1.06 -5.53 25.27
N VAL A 79 0.97 -6.10 26.48
CA VAL A 79 -0.28 -6.27 27.23
C VAL A 79 -0.23 -5.55 28.58
N ASP A 80 -1.39 -5.16 29.09
CA ASP A 80 -1.57 -4.56 30.40
C ASP A 80 -1.43 -5.58 31.55
N GLU A 81 -1.64 -5.14 32.80
CA GLU A 81 -1.56 -6.02 33.98
C GLU A 81 -2.63 -7.13 34.00
N SER A 82 -3.74 -6.95 33.29
CA SER A 82 -4.80 -7.95 33.12
C SER A 82 -4.51 -8.96 32.00
N GLY A 83 -3.50 -8.68 31.18
CA GLY A 83 -3.15 -9.46 29.98
C GLY A 83 -3.91 -9.03 28.74
N ALA A 84 -4.62 -7.89 28.76
CA ALA A 84 -5.32 -7.35 27.60
C ALA A 84 -4.36 -6.56 26.70
N SER A 85 -4.59 -6.61 25.39
CA SER A 85 -3.86 -5.80 24.41
C SER A 85 -4.08 -4.31 24.66
N ILE A 86 -3.03 -3.52 24.46
CA ILE A 86 -3.10 -2.05 24.48
C ILE A 86 -3.79 -1.47 23.24
N TRP A 87 -3.87 -2.25 22.15
CA TRP A 87 -4.71 -1.95 21.00
C TRP A 87 -6.04 -2.67 21.15
N GLN A 88 -7.14 -1.92 21.04
CA GLN A 88 -8.48 -2.45 21.25
C GLN A 88 -9.36 -2.03 20.08
N ARG A 89 -10.19 -2.95 19.60
CA ARG A 89 -11.26 -2.60 18.66
C ARG A 89 -12.37 -1.88 19.41
N ASP A 90 -12.79 -0.76 18.85
CA ASP A 90 -13.99 -0.07 19.28
C ASP A 90 -15.20 -1.01 19.13
N PRO A 91 -15.96 -1.27 20.19
CA PRO A 91 -17.07 -2.22 20.15
C PRO A 91 -18.27 -1.73 19.34
N GLU A 92 -18.37 -0.43 19.07
CA GLU A 92 -19.47 0.17 18.29
C GLU A 92 -19.04 0.38 16.84
N LEU A 93 -17.88 1.01 16.63
CA LEU A 93 -17.39 1.35 15.29
C LEU A 93 -16.71 0.16 14.61
N GLY A 94 -16.06 -0.71 15.39
CA GLY A 94 -15.29 -1.86 14.89
C GLY A 94 -13.83 -1.55 14.56
N GLY A 95 -13.42 -0.28 14.52
CA GLY A 95 -12.06 0.14 14.18
C GLY A 95 -11.11 0.07 15.37
N TRP A 96 -9.80 -0.04 15.12
CA TRP A 96 -8.78 0.05 16.17
C TRP A 96 -8.75 1.41 16.87
N THR A 97 -8.42 1.35 18.15
CA THR A 97 -8.02 2.45 19.02
C THR A 97 -6.73 2.07 19.76
N ASP A 98 -5.99 3.08 20.22
CA ASP A 98 -4.74 2.89 20.96
C ASP A 98 -4.90 3.42 22.38
N ALA A 99 -4.75 2.56 23.38
CA ALA A 99 -4.89 2.96 24.79
C ALA A 99 -3.86 4.01 25.23
N ARG A 100 -2.76 4.21 24.49
CA ARG A 100 -1.75 5.22 24.83
C ARG A 100 -2.22 6.65 24.56
N SER A 101 -3.18 6.84 23.64
CA SER A 101 -3.67 8.19 23.28
C SER A 101 -4.62 8.78 24.32
N ASN A 102 -5.12 7.99 25.28
CA ASN A 102 -6.05 8.47 26.32
C ASN A 102 -5.36 9.19 27.50
N GLY A 103 -4.03 9.36 27.47
CA GLY A 103 -3.25 10.08 28.47
C GLY A 103 -3.03 9.33 29.81
N SER A 104 -3.55 8.11 29.97
CA SER A 104 -3.35 7.31 31.19
C SER A 104 -2.05 6.49 31.18
N TRP A 105 -1.39 6.41 30.03
CA TRP A 105 -0.16 5.64 29.82
C TRP A 105 1.04 6.57 29.62
N SER A 106 2.18 6.25 30.25
CA SER A 106 3.47 6.89 29.98
C SER A 106 4.57 5.84 29.86
N ARG A 107 5.53 6.06 28.95
CA ARG A 107 6.62 5.10 28.70
C ARG A 107 7.53 4.93 29.92
N GLU A 108 7.68 5.96 30.75
CA GLU A 108 8.47 5.97 31.97
C GLU A 108 7.79 5.14 33.07
N SER A 109 6.46 5.27 33.23
CA SER A 109 5.70 4.47 34.21
C SER A 109 5.43 3.03 33.74
N ALA A 110 5.47 2.79 32.43
CA ALA A 110 5.22 1.48 31.83
C ALA A 110 6.42 0.52 31.90
N VAL A 111 7.59 0.99 32.34
CA VAL A 111 8.77 0.13 32.52
C VAL A 111 8.46 -0.92 33.59
N ARG A 112 8.53 -2.19 33.21
CA ARG A 112 8.33 -3.30 34.14
C ARG A 112 9.56 -3.53 35.01
N LYS A 113 10.73 -3.55 34.38
CA LYS A 113 12.00 -3.82 35.05
C LYS A 113 13.18 -3.27 34.28
N TRP A 114 14.17 -2.76 35.02
CA TRP A 114 15.53 -2.50 34.53
C TRP A 114 16.42 -3.69 34.82
N LEU A 115 17.13 -4.18 33.81
CA LEU A 115 17.95 -5.39 33.88
C LEU A 115 19.33 -5.10 34.49
N VAL A 116 19.32 -4.73 35.76
CA VAL A 116 20.49 -4.45 36.59
C VAL A 116 20.29 -5.01 38.00
N SER A 117 21.38 -5.10 38.76
CA SER A 117 21.33 -5.49 40.17
C SER A 117 20.50 -4.52 41.02
N GLY A 118 19.62 -5.08 41.84
CA GLY A 118 18.72 -4.34 42.70
C GLY A 118 17.38 -3.94 42.04
N ASP A 119 16.70 -2.97 42.65
CA ASP A 119 15.42 -2.42 42.18
C ASP A 119 15.58 -0.94 41.78
N ALA A 120 16.78 -0.57 41.32
CA ALA A 120 17.13 0.79 40.99
C ALA A 120 16.54 1.21 39.63
N SER A 121 16.23 2.50 39.51
CA SER A 121 15.92 3.15 38.23
C SER A 121 17.12 3.97 37.75
N PRO A 122 17.24 4.22 36.42
CA PRO A 122 18.24 5.15 35.87
C PRO A 122 18.30 6.47 36.66
N GLY A 123 19.51 6.88 37.04
CA GLY A 123 19.77 8.13 37.75
C GLY A 123 19.58 8.06 39.27
N SER A 124 19.24 6.89 39.83
CA SER A 124 19.11 6.72 41.27
C SER A 124 20.46 6.70 42.01
N GLY A 125 20.54 7.35 43.17
CA GLY A 125 21.78 7.57 43.94
C GLY A 125 22.29 6.39 44.80
N ALA A 126 22.09 5.14 44.38
CA ALA A 126 22.63 3.97 45.08
C ALA A 126 24.17 3.92 45.01
N GLU A 127 24.83 3.18 45.91
CA GLU A 127 26.26 2.85 45.76
C GLU A 127 26.42 1.93 44.53
N ARG A 128 27.41 2.19 43.67
CA ARG A 128 27.56 1.54 42.37
C ARG A 128 28.97 1.02 42.15
N VAL A 129 29.09 0.05 41.25
CA VAL A 129 30.37 -0.47 40.75
C VAL A 129 30.41 -0.42 39.23
N GLU A 130 31.60 -0.19 38.69
CA GLU A 130 31.87 -0.20 37.26
C GLU A 130 31.93 -1.65 36.73
N LEU A 131 31.18 -1.90 35.67
CA LEU A 131 31.16 -3.17 34.94
C LEU A 131 31.72 -3.02 33.52
N LEU A 132 31.62 -1.81 32.96
CA LEU A 132 32.30 -1.33 31.75
C LEU A 132 32.89 0.03 32.08
N GLY A 133 34.20 0.19 31.92
CA GLY A 133 34.96 1.43 32.08
C GLY A 133 36.06 1.57 31.03
N ASP A 134 37.12 2.31 31.35
CA ASP A 134 38.20 2.69 30.42
C ASP A 134 38.92 1.47 29.78
N GLY A 135 38.83 0.28 30.40
CA GLY A 135 39.35 -0.96 29.84
C GLY A 135 38.54 -1.50 28.67
N SER A 136 37.24 -1.21 28.63
CA SER A 136 36.26 -1.80 27.71
C SER A 136 35.70 -0.83 26.68
N VAL A 137 35.47 0.42 27.08
CA VAL A 137 34.75 1.43 26.31
C VAL A 137 35.52 2.74 26.33
N GLU A 138 35.14 3.67 25.45
CA GLU A 138 35.65 5.04 25.54
C GLU A 138 34.99 5.84 26.66
N THR A 139 35.65 6.93 27.07
CA THR A 139 35.15 7.80 28.15
C THR A 139 33.79 8.39 27.80
N GLY A 140 32.82 8.25 28.70
CA GLY A 140 31.42 8.69 28.52
C GLY A 140 30.43 7.59 28.14
N GLU A 141 30.91 6.40 27.79
CA GLU A 141 30.08 5.21 27.48
C GLU A 141 30.17 4.14 28.60
N GLU A 142 30.63 4.51 29.80
CA GLU A 142 30.79 3.59 30.92
C GLU A 142 29.45 3.06 31.44
N VAL A 143 29.48 1.83 31.97
CA VAL A 143 28.30 1.20 32.59
C VAL A 143 28.58 0.85 34.03
N THR A 144 27.79 1.46 34.91
CA THR A 144 27.78 1.16 36.34
C THR A 144 26.49 0.44 36.74
N ALA A 145 26.55 -0.38 37.79
CA ALA A 145 25.40 -1.05 38.35
C ALA A 145 25.35 -0.92 39.88
N PRO A 146 24.14 -0.90 40.49
CA PRO A 146 24.00 -0.80 41.94
C PRO A 146 24.60 -2.01 42.68
N LEU A 147 25.31 -1.75 43.77
CA LEU A 147 25.82 -2.80 44.65
C LEU A 147 24.72 -3.35 45.55
N VAL A 148 24.65 -4.67 45.66
CA VAL A 148 23.74 -5.40 46.54
C VAL A 148 24.57 -6.16 47.57
N GLU A 149 24.27 -5.94 48.86
CA GLU A 149 24.95 -6.63 49.95
C GLU A 149 24.54 -8.10 50.06
N ILE A 150 25.52 -8.95 50.35
CA ILE A 150 25.33 -10.35 50.71
C ILE A 150 25.66 -10.46 52.20
N GLU A 151 24.67 -10.83 53.02
CA GLU A 151 24.80 -10.85 54.48
C GLU A 151 26.12 -11.53 54.94
N GLY A 152 27.01 -10.73 55.53
CA GLY A 152 28.25 -11.18 56.16
C GLY A 152 29.35 -11.74 55.26
N THR A 153 29.26 -11.59 53.92
CA THR A 153 30.19 -12.27 52.98
C THR A 153 30.74 -11.41 51.84
N GLY A 154 30.13 -10.26 51.52
CA GLY A 154 30.58 -9.39 50.44
C GLY A 154 29.43 -8.64 49.76
N ARG A 155 29.70 -8.06 48.59
CA ARG A 155 28.71 -7.41 47.72
C ARG A 155 28.77 -8.00 46.32
N LEU A 156 27.68 -7.87 45.59
CA LEU A 156 27.57 -8.26 44.19
C LEU A 156 26.88 -7.17 43.37
N ALA A 157 27.12 -7.16 42.07
CA ALA A 157 26.39 -6.32 41.12
C ALA A 157 26.38 -6.99 39.75
N TRP A 158 25.45 -6.60 38.89
CA TRP A 158 25.39 -7.09 37.52
C TRP A 158 24.62 -6.13 36.62
N TRP A 159 24.93 -6.18 35.32
CA TRP A 159 24.23 -5.46 34.26
C TRP A 159 24.02 -6.41 33.09
N THR A 160 22.84 -6.29 32.47
CA THR A 160 22.52 -7.00 31.24
C THR A 160 22.39 -6.01 30.08
N GLY A 161 23.28 -6.17 29.11
CA GLY A 161 23.28 -5.43 27.86
C GLY A 161 22.51 -6.16 26.77
N ASP A 162 21.69 -5.40 26.06
CA ASP A 162 21.02 -5.82 24.84
C ASP A 162 22.02 -5.90 23.67
N LEU A 163 22.09 -7.04 22.98
CA LEU A 163 22.96 -7.24 21.82
C LEU A 163 22.25 -7.07 20.47
N SER A 164 20.93 -7.24 20.40
CA SER A 164 20.19 -7.10 19.13
C SER A 164 19.91 -5.64 18.76
N VAL A 165 20.20 -4.67 19.64
CA VAL A 165 20.25 -3.23 19.30
C VAL A 165 21.52 -2.82 18.57
N ARG A 166 22.47 -3.74 18.37
CA ARG A 166 23.78 -3.52 17.75
C ARG A 166 23.85 -4.21 16.39
N ALA A 167 24.69 -3.71 15.48
CA ALA A 167 24.93 -4.36 14.20
C ALA A 167 25.74 -5.65 14.36
N ASN A 168 25.25 -6.77 13.84
CA ASN A 168 25.98 -8.04 13.94
C ASN A 168 26.96 -8.22 12.76
N LEU A 169 28.26 -8.13 13.05
CA LEU A 169 29.34 -8.18 12.05
C LEU A 169 29.77 -9.61 11.69
N SER A 170 29.34 -10.62 12.44
CA SER A 170 29.69 -12.02 12.15
C SER A 170 28.76 -12.68 11.13
N VAL A 171 27.62 -12.04 10.80
CA VAL A 171 26.70 -12.60 9.80
C VAL A 171 27.32 -12.45 8.43
N ALA A 172 27.63 -13.59 7.81
CA ALA A 172 28.07 -13.65 6.42
C ALA A 172 26.86 -13.72 5.48
N ASP A 173 26.97 -13.13 4.29
CA ASP A 173 26.00 -13.34 3.23
C ASP A 173 26.10 -14.79 2.72
N ARG A 174 25.07 -15.59 3.00
CA ARG A 174 24.99 -17.01 2.61
C ARG A 174 24.89 -17.22 1.08
N HIS A 175 24.62 -16.15 0.32
CA HIS A 175 24.59 -16.18 -1.14
C HIS A 175 25.77 -15.39 -1.76
N ALA A 176 26.82 -15.08 -1.01
CA ALA A 176 27.97 -14.30 -1.49
C ALA A 176 28.67 -14.93 -2.72
N ASP A 177 28.81 -16.26 -2.74
CA ASP A 177 29.42 -17.05 -3.82
C ASP A 177 28.46 -17.39 -4.97
N ALA A 178 27.25 -16.81 -4.97
CA ALA A 178 26.26 -17.07 -6.02
C ALA A 178 26.79 -16.70 -7.42
N ASP A 179 26.51 -17.56 -8.39
CA ASP A 179 26.78 -17.25 -9.79
C ASP A 179 25.90 -16.07 -10.22
N ALA A 180 26.53 -15.00 -10.73
CA ALA A 180 25.83 -13.80 -11.21
C ALA A 180 24.91 -14.12 -12.40
N GLU A 181 25.15 -15.22 -13.12
CA GLU A 181 24.30 -15.70 -14.22
C GLU A 181 23.07 -16.51 -13.74
N GLU A 182 22.97 -16.87 -12.45
CA GLU A 182 21.77 -17.48 -11.87
C GLU A 182 20.81 -16.38 -11.35
N PRO A 183 19.73 -16.05 -12.10
CA PRO A 183 18.92 -14.86 -11.81
C PRO A 183 18.33 -14.89 -10.40
N GLY A 184 18.00 -16.07 -9.87
CA GLY A 184 17.48 -16.25 -8.53
C GLY A 184 18.47 -15.81 -7.44
N ARG A 185 19.68 -16.38 -7.43
CA ARG A 185 20.65 -16.13 -6.36
C ARG A 185 21.28 -14.74 -6.42
N ALA A 186 21.54 -14.23 -7.62
CA ALA A 186 21.97 -12.84 -7.81
C ALA A 186 20.91 -11.85 -7.28
N THR A 187 19.62 -12.13 -7.51
CA THR A 187 18.51 -11.31 -6.98
C THR A 187 18.41 -11.39 -5.46
N TYR A 188 18.63 -12.57 -4.84
CA TYR A 188 18.68 -12.68 -3.37
C TYR A 188 19.73 -11.77 -2.76
N ARG A 189 20.92 -11.69 -3.36
CA ARG A 189 21.99 -10.81 -2.90
C ARG A 189 21.64 -9.32 -3.06
N ARG A 190 20.97 -8.95 -4.17
CA ARG A 190 20.50 -7.57 -4.40
C ARG A 190 19.42 -7.14 -3.41
N MET A 191 18.59 -8.08 -2.92
CA MET A 191 17.48 -7.78 -2.04
C MET A 191 17.74 -7.95 -0.54
N LEU A 192 18.48 -8.99 -0.19
CA LEU A 192 18.64 -9.46 1.18
C LEU A 192 20.10 -9.75 1.42
N ALA A 193 21.00 -8.85 1.02
CA ALA A 193 22.37 -8.94 1.50
C ALA A 193 22.33 -9.01 3.05
N GLN A 194 22.92 -10.08 3.59
CA GLN A 194 22.66 -10.52 4.96
C GLN A 194 23.69 -10.03 5.96
N GLN A 195 24.64 -9.25 5.49
CA GLN A 195 25.75 -8.82 6.31
C GLN A 195 25.57 -7.35 6.66
N ALA A 196 25.86 -7.01 7.91
CA ALA A 196 26.00 -5.60 8.29
C ALA A 196 27.26 -5.04 7.61
N GLU A 197 27.19 -3.79 7.19
CA GLU A 197 28.28 -3.09 6.49
C GLU A 197 29.22 -2.41 7.48
N GLU A 198 30.36 -3.04 7.78
CA GLU A 198 31.32 -2.57 8.77
C GLU A 198 32.03 -1.27 8.38
N THR A 199 32.16 -0.98 7.08
CA THR A 199 32.92 0.20 6.64
C THR A 199 32.21 1.50 6.97
N LEU A 200 30.89 1.44 7.24
CA LEU A 200 30.10 2.60 7.63
C LEU A 200 30.01 2.83 9.15
N ILE A 201 30.63 1.98 9.97
CA ILE A 201 30.70 2.18 11.42
C ILE A 201 31.88 3.11 11.76
N GLY A 202 31.58 4.37 12.07
CA GLY A 202 32.54 5.40 12.45
C GLY A 202 33.65 5.59 11.41
N ASP A 203 34.91 5.37 11.82
CA ASP A 203 36.09 5.48 10.95
C ASP A 203 36.21 4.31 9.94
N GLY A 204 35.33 3.30 10.04
CA GLY A 204 35.30 2.11 9.18
C GLY A 204 36.42 1.11 9.48
N ILE A 205 36.12 -0.18 9.32
CA ILE A 205 37.12 -1.26 9.27
C ILE A 205 36.85 -2.12 8.04
N GLU A 206 37.85 -2.84 7.53
CA GLU A 206 37.68 -3.75 6.38
C GLU A 206 38.04 -5.17 6.80
N PHE A 207 37.14 -6.12 6.54
CA PHE A 207 37.42 -7.54 6.72
C PHE A 207 37.94 -8.17 5.42
N GLY A 208 39.00 -8.98 5.53
CA GLY A 208 39.45 -9.82 4.42
C GLY A 208 38.47 -10.98 4.12
N SER A 209 38.64 -11.62 2.96
CA SER A 209 37.81 -12.76 2.54
C SER A 209 37.79 -13.88 3.60
N GLY A 210 36.60 -14.22 4.11
CA GLY A 210 36.42 -15.27 5.12
C GLY A 210 36.88 -14.91 6.54
N GLU A 211 37.22 -13.66 6.82
CA GLU A 211 37.54 -13.22 8.19
C GLU A 211 36.28 -13.04 9.04
N ARG A 212 35.15 -12.61 8.45
CA ARG A 212 33.85 -12.45 9.14
C ARG A 212 33.39 -13.73 9.83
N GLU A 213 33.51 -14.87 9.14
CA GLU A 213 33.13 -16.20 9.66
C GLU A 213 33.98 -16.65 10.86
N ARG A 214 35.13 -16.01 11.10
CA ARG A 214 36.05 -16.32 12.20
C ARG A 214 35.84 -15.41 13.41
N LEU A 215 34.92 -14.45 13.34
CA LEU A 215 34.58 -13.57 14.44
C LEU A 215 33.79 -14.34 15.50
N VAL A 216 34.49 -14.76 16.56
CA VAL A 216 33.92 -15.54 17.67
C VAL A 216 33.71 -14.71 18.94
N SER A 217 34.30 -13.52 19.01
CA SER A 217 34.16 -12.59 20.15
C SER A 217 34.47 -11.15 19.75
N THR A 218 34.11 -10.18 20.59
CA THR A 218 34.51 -8.78 20.40
C THR A 218 36.03 -8.62 20.29
N ASN A 219 36.80 -9.42 21.04
CA ASN A 219 38.27 -9.38 21.00
C ASN A 219 38.86 -9.77 19.64
N THR A 220 38.15 -10.60 18.84
CA THR A 220 38.60 -10.94 17.50
C THR A 220 38.39 -9.81 16.50
N VAL A 221 37.40 -8.93 16.73
CA VAL A 221 37.22 -7.71 15.93
C VAL A 221 38.36 -6.73 16.19
N GLY A 222 38.83 -6.63 17.43
CA GLY A 222 40.00 -5.82 17.80
C GLY A 222 41.31 -6.22 17.10
N LEU A 223 41.42 -7.43 16.56
CA LEU A 223 42.58 -7.84 15.75
C LEU A 223 42.61 -7.17 14.37
N VAL A 224 41.45 -6.74 13.87
CA VAL A 224 41.30 -6.06 12.57
C VAL A 224 41.17 -4.55 12.78
N GLY A 225 40.21 -4.11 13.61
CA GLY A 225 39.94 -2.69 13.87
C GLY A 225 40.88 -2.02 14.87
N GLY A 226 41.65 -2.79 15.63
CA GLY A 226 42.44 -2.28 16.76
C GLY A 226 41.60 -2.04 18.02
N ASP A 227 42.29 -1.93 19.16
CA ASP A 227 41.65 -1.77 20.47
C ASP A 227 40.91 -0.44 20.60
N GLU A 228 41.45 0.65 20.04
CA GLU A 228 40.84 1.99 20.10
C GLU A 228 39.49 2.05 19.38
N TRP A 229 39.40 1.50 18.16
CA TRP A 229 38.15 1.44 17.40
C TRP A 229 37.12 0.56 18.13
N THR A 230 37.57 -0.59 18.66
CA THR A 230 36.72 -1.53 19.40
C THR A 230 36.11 -0.89 20.65
N LYS A 231 36.90 -0.08 21.38
CA LYS A 231 36.43 0.65 22.56
C LYS A 231 35.42 1.74 22.20
N ARG A 232 35.69 2.50 21.13
CA ARG A 232 34.77 3.55 20.65
C ARG A 232 33.42 3.00 20.23
N HIS A 233 33.42 1.89 19.49
CA HIS A 233 32.21 1.31 18.90
C HIS A 233 31.64 0.12 19.66
N PHE A 234 32.06 -0.10 20.91
CA PHE A 234 31.67 -1.27 21.70
C PHE A 234 30.15 -1.48 21.76
N HIS A 235 29.38 -0.39 21.81
CA HIS A 235 27.92 -0.41 21.86
C HIS A 235 27.22 -0.40 20.50
N ASP A 236 27.95 -0.24 19.40
CA ASP A 236 27.42 -0.13 18.05
C ASP A 236 27.38 -1.47 17.32
N PHE A 237 28.29 -2.39 17.66
CA PHE A 237 28.40 -3.70 17.02
C PHE A 237 28.33 -4.88 18.00
N THR A 238 28.05 -6.06 17.45
CA THR A 238 28.13 -7.37 18.10
C THR A 238 28.66 -8.41 17.11
N VAL A 239 29.07 -9.57 17.62
CA VAL A 239 29.38 -10.77 16.81
C VAL A 239 28.37 -11.90 17.06
N ASN A 240 27.34 -11.63 17.87
CA ASN A 240 26.30 -12.58 18.20
C ASN A 240 24.97 -11.83 18.41
N SER A 241 23.99 -12.14 17.56
CA SER A 241 22.59 -11.76 17.73
C SER A 241 21.72 -12.78 17.01
N LYS A 242 20.86 -13.48 17.75
CA LYS A 242 19.88 -14.43 17.22
C LYS A 242 18.51 -14.21 17.83
N GLY A 243 17.50 -14.09 16.98
CA GLY A 243 16.11 -13.86 17.37
C GLY A 243 15.27 -15.14 17.33
N VAL A 244 14.38 -15.30 18.30
CA VAL A 244 13.31 -16.29 18.26
C VAL A 244 12.14 -15.70 17.46
N LEU A 245 11.56 -16.51 16.58
CA LEU A 245 10.36 -16.16 15.80
C LEU A 245 9.10 -16.19 16.65
N ALA A 246 9.01 -15.29 17.64
CA ALA A 246 7.89 -15.16 18.55
C ALA A 246 6.93 -14.04 18.13
N ASP A 247 5.63 -14.25 18.35
CA ASP A 247 4.61 -13.21 18.24
C ASP A 247 4.65 -12.36 19.51
N VAL A 248 5.16 -11.13 19.39
CA VAL A 248 5.34 -10.21 20.52
C VAL A 248 4.01 -9.59 20.96
N ARG A 249 3.01 -9.51 20.07
CA ARG A 249 1.71 -8.93 20.41
C ARG A 249 0.86 -9.94 21.17
N ASP A 250 0.57 -11.07 20.53
CA ASP A 250 -0.40 -12.03 21.05
C ASP A 250 0.26 -13.16 21.85
N GLY A 251 1.58 -13.35 21.73
CA GLY A 251 2.34 -14.42 22.37
C GLY A 251 2.30 -15.75 21.61
N GLY A 252 3.32 -16.59 21.78
CA GLY A 252 3.51 -17.83 21.02
C GLY A 252 4.52 -17.68 19.89
N LEU A 253 4.71 -18.72 19.10
CA LEU A 253 5.54 -18.70 17.88
C LEU A 253 4.76 -18.17 16.68
N LYS A 254 5.46 -17.50 15.76
CA LYS A 254 4.93 -17.04 14.47
C LYS A 254 4.61 -18.23 13.56
N GLY A 255 3.58 -18.08 12.72
CA GLY A 255 3.28 -19.02 11.63
C GLY A 255 4.15 -18.78 10.40
N ASP A 256 4.63 -19.84 9.75
CA ASP A 256 5.40 -19.74 8.50
C ASP A 256 4.48 -19.66 7.28
N LEU A 257 4.36 -18.47 6.69
CA LEU A 257 3.51 -18.28 5.51
C LEU A 257 4.00 -19.03 4.27
N SER A 258 5.27 -19.42 4.20
CA SER A 258 5.78 -20.26 3.10
C SER A 258 5.00 -21.59 3.03
N ALA A 259 4.74 -22.19 4.20
CA ALA A 259 3.93 -23.40 4.30
C ALA A 259 2.49 -23.18 3.85
N PHE A 260 1.89 -22.03 4.20
CA PHE A 260 0.54 -21.67 3.74
C PHE A 260 0.50 -21.44 2.22
N PHE A 261 1.45 -20.72 1.65
CA PHE A 261 1.54 -20.47 0.21
C PHE A 261 1.70 -21.77 -0.60
N GLU A 262 2.43 -22.75 -0.06
CA GLU A 262 2.58 -24.09 -0.64
C GLU A 262 1.38 -25.01 -0.43
N SER A 263 0.56 -24.77 0.61
CA SER A 263 -0.63 -25.58 0.93
C SER A 263 -1.68 -25.59 -0.18
N ASP A 264 -2.68 -26.46 -0.08
CA ASP A 264 -3.83 -26.49 -0.98
C ASP A 264 -4.88 -25.40 -0.70
N GLY A 265 -4.59 -24.47 0.23
CA GLY A 265 -5.48 -23.36 0.63
C GLY A 265 -5.98 -23.50 2.06
N SER A 266 -5.49 -24.52 2.77
CA SER A 266 -5.75 -24.72 4.18
C SER A 266 -4.54 -25.33 4.89
N VAL A 267 -4.32 -24.87 6.11
CA VAL A 267 -3.38 -25.41 7.07
C VAL A 267 -4.18 -25.82 8.30
N PRO A 268 -4.06 -27.06 8.78
CA PRO A 268 -4.83 -27.54 9.92
C PRO A 268 -4.40 -26.86 11.23
N SER A 269 -5.33 -26.80 12.18
CA SER A 269 -5.03 -26.47 13.58
C SER A 269 -4.15 -27.55 14.23
N LEU A 270 -3.32 -27.15 15.20
CA LEU A 270 -2.42 -28.05 15.93
C LEU A 270 -2.58 -27.85 17.45
N ASP A 271 -3.17 -28.83 18.14
CA ASP A 271 -3.26 -28.91 19.61
C ASP A 271 -3.61 -27.59 20.35
N GLY A 272 -4.54 -26.82 19.80
CA GLY A 272 -5.02 -25.54 20.35
C GLY A 272 -4.50 -24.30 19.63
N MET A 273 -3.53 -24.45 18.72
CA MET A 273 -3.11 -23.42 17.78
C MET A 273 -4.07 -23.41 16.57
N VAL A 274 -4.56 -22.22 16.22
CA VAL A 274 -5.54 -22.02 15.14
C VAL A 274 -4.85 -22.16 13.80
N GLY A 275 -5.41 -22.98 12.90
CA GLY A 275 -4.95 -23.11 11.51
C GLY A 275 -5.15 -21.85 10.67
N LEU A 276 -4.94 -21.97 9.37
CA LEU A 276 -5.09 -20.87 8.42
C LEU A 276 -5.68 -21.36 7.10
N ALA A 277 -6.71 -20.70 6.60
CA ALA A 277 -7.37 -21.03 5.34
C ALA A 277 -7.49 -19.81 4.42
N ASP A 278 -7.67 -20.04 3.12
CA ASP A 278 -7.85 -18.99 2.11
C ASP A 278 -8.97 -18.01 2.49
N GLN A 279 -10.03 -18.49 3.15
CA GLN A 279 -11.20 -17.70 3.54
C GLN A 279 -11.04 -16.92 4.86
N ASP A 280 -9.95 -17.14 5.59
CA ASP A 280 -9.70 -16.41 6.83
C ASP A 280 -9.42 -14.94 6.53
N SER A 281 -9.91 -14.06 7.39
CA SER A 281 -9.63 -12.63 7.31
C SER A 281 -8.16 -12.36 7.55
N LEU A 282 -7.56 -11.49 6.73
CA LEU A 282 -6.26 -10.88 7.00
C LEU A 282 -6.35 -9.92 8.21
N LEU A 283 -7.49 -9.25 8.35
CA LEU A 283 -7.76 -8.35 9.47
C LEU A 283 -8.14 -9.15 10.73
N LEU A 284 -7.74 -8.64 11.89
CA LEU A 284 -7.85 -9.35 13.18
C LEU A 284 -9.14 -9.01 13.92
N ASP A 285 -9.59 -9.90 14.80
CA ASP A 285 -10.72 -9.67 15.72
C ASP A 285 -11.99 -9.13 15.02
N VAL A 286 -12.22 -9.52 13.77
CA VAL A 286 -13.32 -8.98 12.95
C VAL A 286 -14.68 -9.60 13.26
N GLU A 287 -14.72 -10.67 14.06
CA GLU A 287 -15.91 -11.50 14.34
C GLU A 287 -17.10 -10.72 14.91
N ASN A 288 -16.84 -9.59 15.59
CA ASN A 288 -17.85 -8.67 16.13
C ASN A 288 -17.78 -7.27 15.51
N SER A 289 -17.02 -7.11 14.43
CA SER A 289 -16.88 -5.84 13.71
C SER A 289 -17.73 -5.83 12.45
N ARG A 290 -17.80 -4.67 11.79
CA ARG A 290 -18.39 -4.51 10.45
C ARG A 290 -17.34 -4.64 9.33
N HIS A 291 -16.39 -5.54 9.50
CA HIS A 291 -15.39 -5.88 8.48
C HIS A 291 -15.50 -7.36 8.07
N GLN A 292 -16.68 -7.97 8.21
CA GLN A 292 -16.80 -9.43 8.13
C GLN A 292 -16.84 -9.93 6.70
N SER A 293 -17.52 -9.24 5.80
CA SER A 293 -17.76 -9.71 4.44
C SER A 293 -16.64 -9.32 3.47
N THR A 294 -16.08 -8.12 3.64
CA THR A 294 -15.17 -7.49 2.65
C THR A 294 -13.75 -7.24 3.14
N ALA A 295 -13.42 -7.64 4.36
CA ALA A 295 -12.02 -7.70 4.78
C ALA A 295 -11.21 -8.55 3.78
N PRO A 296 -9.99 -8.09 3.41
CA PRO A 296 -9.10 -8.89 2.59
C PRO A 296 -8.90 -10.27 3.20
N ARG A 297 -8.86 -11.30 2.37
CA ARG A 297 -8.68 -12.69 2.80
C ARG A 297 -7.24 -13.15 2.62
N MET A 298 -6.81 -14.10 3.44
CA MET A 298 -5.48 -14.72 3.33
C MET A 298 -5.25 -15.37 1.96
N GLY A 299 -6.33 -15.85 1.33
CA GLY A 299 -6.30 -16.39 -0.03
C GLY A 299 -5.78 -15.40 -1.08
N LEU A 300 -6.03 -14.08 -0.93
CA LEU A 300 -5.50 -13.06 -1.86
C LEU A 300 -3.97 -13.01 -1.85
N LEU A 301 -3.35 -13.15 -0.68
CA LEU A 301 -1.89 -13.19 -0.56
C LEU A 301 -1.35 -14.45 -1.25
N ARG A 302 -1.96 -15.61 -0.97
CA ARG A 302 -1.55 -16.88 -1.57
C ARG A 302 -1.75 -16.89 -3.09
N ASP A 303 -2.84 -16.34 -3.59
CA ASP A 303 -3.13 -16.20 -5.01
C ASP A 303 -2.07 -15.32 -5.70
N TRP A 304 -1.72 -14.18 -5.10
CA TRP A 304 -0.63 -13.33 -5.61
C TRP A 304 0.71 -14.09 -5.64
N VAL A 305 1.10 -14.78 -4.56
CA VAL A 305 2.34 -15.58 -4.55
C VAL A 305 2.33 -16.67 -5.63
N ARG A 306 1.17 -17.30 -5.87
CA ARG A 306 1.00 -18.35 -6.89
C ARG A 306 0.87 -17.81 -8.30
N SER A 307 0.65 -16.51 -8.47
CA SER A 307 0.73 -15.82 -9.76
C SER A 307 2.17 -15.65 -10.26
N ALA A 308 3.13 -16.26 -9.57
CA ALA A 308 4.55 -16.19 -9.91
C ALA A 308 4.81 -16.54 -11.38
N VAL A 309 5.64 -15.70 -12.01
CA VAL A 309 5.98 -15.80 -13.43
C VAL A 309 7.47 -16.12 -13.59
N PRO A 310 7.91 -16.64 -14.75
CA PRO A 310 9.33 -16.78 -15.05
C PRO A 310 10.05 -15.44 -14.98
N TYR A 311 11.33 -15.45 -14.62
CA TYR A 311 12.14 -14.24 -14.47
C TYR A 311 12.12 -13.32 -15.70
N SER A 312 12.01 -13.91 -16.91
CA SER A 312 11.90 -13.16 -18.17
C SER A 312 10.71 -12.19 -18.25
N GLY A 313 9.67 -12.42 -17.45
CA GLY A 313 8.45 -11.59 -17.46
C GLY A 313 7.68 -11.60 -18.77
N ASN A 314 7.97 -12.50 -19.72
CA ASN A 314 7.37 -12.49 -21.06
C ASN A 314 6.06 -13.29 -21.13
N ASN A 315 5.14 -12.84 -21.98
CA ASN A 315 3.88 -13.52 -22.33
C ASN A 315 3.02 -13.94 -21.12
N VAL A 316 2.93 -13.08 -20.11
CA VAL A 316 2.09 -13.30 -18.92
C VAL A 316 0.63 -13.12 -19.29
N ALA A 317 -0.23 -14.10 -19.03
CA ALA A 317 -1.64 -14.00 -19.35
C ALA A 317 -2.39 -13.12 -18.33
N SER A 318 -3.32 -12.28 -18.80
CA SER A 318 -4.24 -11.58 -17.91
C SER A 318 -5.16 -12.55 -17.16
N VAL A 319 -5.57 -12.16 -15.95
CA VAL A 319 -6.49 -12.89 -15.09
C VAL A 319 -7.73 -12.05 -14.85
N VAL A 320 -8.88 -12.58 -15.29
CA VAL A 320 -10.20 -11.98 -15.09
C VAL A 320 -10.57 -12.00 -13.60
N PRO A 321 -11.17 -10.94 -13.04
CA PRO A 321 -11.64 -10.93 -11.66
C PRO A 321 -12.65 -12.05 -11.35
N GLU A 322 -12.68 -12.53 -10.10
CA GLU A 322 -13.73 -13.45 -9.65
C GLU A 322 -15.10 -12.75 -9.71
N THR A 323 -16.13 -13.44 -10.19
CA THR A 323 -17.49 -12.90 -10.33
C THR A 323 -18.40 -13.34 -9.19
N ASP A 324 -19.35 -12.49 -8.79
CA ASP A 324 -20.46 -12.85 -7.90
C ASP A 324 -21.82 -12.47 -8.51
N THR A 325 -22.47 -13.40 -9.19
CA THR A 325 -23.80 -13.17 -9.79
C THR A 325 -24.90 -12.91 -8.77
N SER A 326 -24.70 -13.25 -7.48
CA SER A 326 -25.69 -12.96 -6.45
C SER A 326 -25.76 -11.46 -6.14
N GLY A 327 -24.61 -10.77 -6.24
CA GLY A 327 -24.53 -9.32 -6.14
C GLY A 327 -25.11 -8.57 -7.35
N GLY A 328 -25.36 -9.26 -8.46
CA GLY A 328 -25.95 -8.67 -9.68
C GLY A 328 -27.48 -8.61 -9.69
N GLY A 329 -28.16 -9.11 -8.65
CA GLY A 329 -29.62 -9.32 -8.66
C GLY A 329 -30.48 -8.07 -8.83
N LEU A 330 -29.96 -6.88 -8.48
CA LEU A 330 -30.64 -5.59 -8.68
C LEU A 330 -30.27 -4.89 -10.00
N SER A 331 -29.38 -5.48 -10.80
CA SER A 331 -28.83 -4.86 -12.01
C SER A 331 -29.92 -4.47 -13.02
N GLU A 332 -30.87 -5.35 -13.32
CA GLU A 332 -31.95 -5.05 -14.28
C GLU A 332 -32.90 -3.97 -13.73
N LYS A 333 -33.29 -4.10 -12.44
CA LYS A 333 -34.24 -3.19 -11.78
C LYS A 333 -33.72 -1.75 -11.71
N LEU A 334 -32.41 -1.60 -11.51
CA LEU A 334 -31.72 -0.33 -11.30
C LEU A 334 -30.86 0.08 -12.50
N ALA A 335 -31.00 -0.62 -13.62
CA ALA A 335 -30.30 -0.37 -14.87
C ALA A 335 -28.76 -0.25 -14.74
N LEU A 336 -28.13 -1.18 -14.02
CA LEU A 336 -26.68 -1.16 -13.75
C LEU A 336 -25.83 -1.79 -14.87
N CYS A 337 -26.42 -2.50 -15.84
CA CYS A 337 -25.71 -3.25 -16.91
C CYS A 337 -24.70 -4.30 -16.40
N ASN A 338 -24.93 -4.92 -15.25
CA ASN A 338 -23.93 -5.71 -14.56
C ASN A 338 -24.49 -6.88 -13.75
N GLU A 339 -24.97 -7.92 -14.43
CA GLU A 339 -25.48 -9.15 -13.80
C GLU A 339 -24.35 -10.05 -13.27
N SER A 340 -23.13 -9.83 -13.76
CA SER A 340 -21.91 -10.54 -13.35
C SER A 340 -20.86 -9.57 -12.79
N PRO A 341 -21.13 -8.95 -11.62
CA PRO A 341 -20.19 -8.04 -10.97
C PRO A 341 -18.96 -8.76 -10.41
N THR A 342 -17.85 -8.04 -10.25
CA THR A 342 -16.67 -8.55 -9.54
C THR A 342 -17.03 -8.84 -8.09
N ARG A 343 -16.63 -10.00 -7.57
CA ARG A 343 -16.88 -10.42 -6.20
C ARG A 343 -16.16 -9.48 -5.22
N LEU A 344 -16.92 -8.88 -4.31
CA LEU A 344 -16.37 -8.14 -3.18
C LEU A 344 -16.39 -8.96 -1.88
N ARG A 345 -17.41 -9.81 -1.71
CA ARG A 345 -17.56 -10.63 -0.50
C ARG A 345 -16.61 -11.82 -0.54
N SER A 346 -15.74 -11.93 0.46
CA SER A 346 -14.83 -13.06 0.65
C SER A 346 -14.02 -13.43 -0.61
N ALA A 347 -13.57 -12.40 -1.34
CA ALA A 347 -12.72 -12.58 -2.50
C ALA A 347 -11.37 -13.17 -2.07
N ILE A 348 -10.93 -14.21 -2.77
CA ILE A 348 -9.65 -14.89 -2.52
C ILE A 348 -8.72 -14.88 -3.72
N LYS A 349 -9.13 -14.28 -4.84
CA LYS A 349 -8.32 -14.16 -6.05
C LYS A 349 -8.26 -12.72 -6.52
N SER A 350 -7.07 -12.32 -6.96
CA SER A 350 -6.84 -11.00 -7.53
C SER A 350 -6.88 -11.08 -9.05
N SER A 351 -7.35 -10.01 -9.69
CA SER A 351 -7.24 -9.84 -11.13
C SER A 351 -5.86 -9.32 -11.53
N LEU A 352 -5.45 -9.67 -12.75
CA LEU A 352 -4.23 -9.19 -13.41
C LEU A 352 -4.60 -8.70 -14.80
N GLN A 353 -4.71 -7.39 -15.00
CA GLN A 353 -5.18 -6.81 -16.25
C GLN A 353 -4.69 -5.35 -16.40
N PRO A 354 -4.68 -4.79 -17.62
CA PRO A 354 -4.43 -3.36 -17.82
C PRO A 354 -5.48 -2.49 -17.10
N VAL A 355 -5.06 -1.31 -16.67
CA VAL A 355 -5.92 -0.27 -16.09
C VAL A 355 -6.61 0.50 -17.23
N LEU A 356 -7.91 0.73 -17.10
CA LEU A 356 -8.67 1.60 -18.00
C LEU A 356 -8.41 3.07 -17.64
N VAL A 357 -7.56 3.72 -18.43
CA VAL A 357 -7.13 5.11 -18.21
C VAL A 357 -8.17 6.10 -18.73
N GLU A 358 -8.73 5.83 -19.91
CA GLU A 358 -9.68 6.74 -20.56
C GLU A 358 -10.70 5.93 -21.36
N ALA A 359 -11.96 6.35 -21.29
CA ALA A 359 -12.97 6.01 -22.27
C ALA A 359 -13.76 7.28 -22.60
N SER A 360 -13.52 7.81 -23.80
CA SER A 360 -14.15 9.03 -24.28
C SER A 360 -14.64 8.86 -25.71
N ASN A 361 -15.54 9.73 -26.13
CA ASN A 361 -16.04 9.76 -27.49
C ASN A 361 -16.28 11.21 -27.91
N TYR A 362 -15.79 11.57 -29.09
CA TYR A 362 -16.21 12.80 -29.75
C TYR A 362 -17.36 12.50 -30.71
N LEU A 363 -18.22 13.49 -30.92
CA LEU A 363 -19.36 13.38 -31.83
C LEU A 363 -19.27 14.44 -32.93
N GLN A 364 -19.45 14.04 -34.18
CA GLN A 364 -19.63 14.97 -35.30
C GLN A 364 -20.91 14.65 -36.07
N ILE A 365 -21.52 15.67 -36.67
CA ILE A 365 -22.74 15.50 -37.45
C ILE A 365 -22.47 15.80 -38.91
N SER A 366 -22.88 14.87 -39.78
CA SER A 366 -22.93 15.08 -41.22
C SER A 366 -24.36 14.92 -41.74
N THR A 367 -24.57 15.32 -42.99
CA THR A 367 -25.81 15.09 -43.71
C THR A 367 -25.53 14.37 -45.03
N TYR A 368 -26.49 13.60 -45.51
CA TYR A 368 -26.43 12.96 -46.82
C TYR A 368 -27.77 13.08 -47.54
N GLN A 369 -27.74 13.07 -48.87
CA GLN A 369 -28.92 13.20 -49.70
C GLN A 369 -29.57 11.83 -49.94
N LEU A 370 -30.86 11.71 -49.60
CA LEU A 370 -31.67 10.51 -49.82
C LEU A 370 -32.33 10.48 -51.20
N THR A 371 -32.91 11.60 -51.62
CA THR A 371 -33.59 11.74 -52.91
C THR A 371 -33.02 12.90 -53.73
N PRO A 372 -32.82 12.72 -55.05
CA PRO A 372 -32.38 13.79 -55.94
C PRO A 372 -33.51 14.82 -56.24
N LEU A 373 -33.17 15.88 -56.97
CA LEU A 373 -34.10 16.92 -57.44
C LEU A 373 -35.35 16.35 -58.17
N PRO A 374 -36.50 17.06 -58.17
CA PRO A 374 -36.72 18.45 -57.74
C PRO A 374 -37.12 18.65 -56.26
N ARG A 375 -37.27 17.57 -55.50
CA ARG A 375 -37.58 17.64 -54.05
C ARG A 375 -36.49 16.92 -53.27
N PRO A 376 -35.32 17.55 -53.10
CA PRO A 376 -34.22 16.90 -52.42
C PRO A 376 -34.59 16.66 -50.96
N SER A 377 -34.42 15.42 -50.50
CA SER A 377 -34.52 15.08 -49.09
C SER A 377 -33.16 14.68 -48.52
N TYR A 378 -32.91 15.09 -47.29
CA TYR A 378 -31.65 14.90 -46.58
C TYR A 378 -31.87 14.11 -45.30
N GLN A 379 -30.86 13.37 -44.88
CA GLN A 379 -30.81 12.73 -43.57
C GLN A 379 -29.56 13.16 -42.81
N LEU A 380 -29.63 13.05 -41.48
CA LEU A 380 -28.53 13.28 -40.56
C LEU A 380 -27.78 11.97 -40.31
N ARG A 381 -26.50 12.12 -39.97
CA ARG A 381 -25.63 11.03 -39.60
C ARG A 381 -24.75 11.46 -38.44
N HIS A 382 -24.71 10.63 -37.42
CA HIS A 382 -23.84 10.83 -36.25
C HIS A 382 -22.55 10.08 -36.47
N HIS A 383 -21.42 10.74 -36.24
CA HIS A 383 -20.09 10.16 -36.31
C HIS A 383 -19.50 10.10 -34.89
N LEU A 384 -19.17 8.90 -34.45
CA LEU A 384 -18.58 8.57 -33.16
C LEU A 384 -17.07 8.36 -33.36
N TYR A 385 -16.27 9.07 -32.58
CA TYR A 385 -14.83 8.94 -32.50
C TYR A 385 -14.44 8.47 -31.10
N PRO A 386 -14.66 7.17 -30.78
CA PRO A 386 -14.29 6.62 -29.51
C PRO A 386 -12.77 6.58 -29.34
N ARG A 387 -12.35 6.79 -28.11
CA ARG A 387 -10.97 6.63 -27.66
C ARG A 387 -11.00 5.85 -26.35
N VAL A 388 -10.30 4.72 -26.35
CA VAL A 388 -10.10 3.90 -25.16
C VAL A 388 -8.59 3.81 -24.91
N VAL A 389 -8.15 4.05 -23.68
CA VAL A 389 -6.73 3.99 -23.31
C VAL A 389 -6.55 2.97 -22.21
N LEU A 390 -5.62 2.03 -22.42
CA LEU A 390 -5.28 0.98 -21.46
C LEU A 390 -3.80 1.05 -21.11
N TRP A 391 -3.49 0.93 -19.82
CA TRP A 391 -2.12 0.98 -19.29
C TRP A 391 -1.76 -0.32 -18.56
N ASN A 392 -0.60 -0.89 -18.88
CA ASN A 392 -0.02 -2.00 -18.14
C ASN A 392 0.89 -1.46 -17.02
N PRO A 393 0.48 -1.49 -15.74
CA PRO A 393 1.28 -0.94 -14.64
C PRO A 393 2.33 -1.92 -14.09
N TYR A 394 2.46 -3.11 -14.68
CA TYR A 394 3.29 -4.20 -14.15
C TYR A 394 4.66 -4.29 -14.83
N ASN A 395 5.66 -4.82 -14.11
CA ASN A 395 7.02 -5.06 -14.63
C ASN A 395 7.13 -6.31 -15.53
N VAL A 396 6.08 -6.63 -16.30
CA VAL A 396 5.99 -7.82 -17.16
C VAL A 396 5.28 -7.49 -18.47
N GLU A 397 5.57 -8.29 -19.49
CA GLU A 397 4.79 -8.30 -20.74
C GLU A 397 3.46 -9.03 -20.49
N LEU A 398 2.35 -8.30 -20.63
CA LEU A 398 1.00 -8.76 -20.30
C LEU A 398 0.19 -9.01 -21.57
N ARG A 399 -0.19 -10.26 -21.83
CA ARG A 399 -1.15 -10.67 -22.86
C ARG A 399 -2.57 -10.52 -22.31
N PHE A 400 -3.29 -9.52 -22.81
CA PHE A 400 -4.66 -9.20 -22.42
C PHE A 400 -5.65 -9.73 -23.47
N ASP A 401 -6.64 -10.50 -23.01
CA ASP A 401 -7.71 -11.02 -23.85
C ASP A 401 -8.65 -9.91 -24.35
N SER A 402 -9.47 -10.22 -25.35
CA SER A 402 -10.40 -9.24 -25.92
C SER A 402 -11.44 -8.75 -24.88
N ALA A 403 -11.78 -7.47 -24.98
CA ALA A 403 -12.72 -6.81 -24.07
C ALA A 403 -13.74 -5.96 -24.84
N ILE A 404 -14.89 -5.70 -24.22
CA ILE A 404 -15.89 -4.77 -24.72
C ILE A 404 -16.14 -3.68 -23.68
N VAL A 405 -16.07 -2.43 -24.12
CA VAL A 405 -16.23 -1.22 -23.30
C VAL A 405 -17.54 -0.57 -23.66
N MET A 406 -18.47 -0.50 -22.71
CA MET A 406 -19.64 0.36 -22.78
C MET A 406 -19.26 1.73 -22.22
N LEU A 407 -19.42 2.77 -23.04
CA LEU A 407 -19.34 4.16 -22.64
C LEU A 407 -20.76 4.73 -22.65
N GLN A 408 -21.27 5.14 -21.48
CA GLN A 408 -22.54 5.84 -21.39
C GLN A 408 -22.29 7.33 -21.19
N THR A 409 -22.77 8.09 -22.16
CA THR A 409 -22.74 9.55 -22.15
C THR A 409 -24.16 10.09 -22.14
N ASN A 410 -24.30 11.41 -22.19
CA ASN A 410 -25.62 12.01 -22.33
C ASN A 410 -26.20 11.78 -23.73
N GLY A 411 -27.07 10.77 -23.88
CA GLY A 411 -27.72 10.42 -25.15
C GLY A 411 -29.00 11.19 -25.46
N ARG A 412 -29.41 12.17 -24.65
CA ARG A 412 -30.66 12.94 -24.84
C ARG A 412 -30.32 14.39 -25.18
N GLN A 413 -30.08 14.70 -26.44
CA GLN A 413 -29.56 16.01 -26.83
C GLN A 413 -30.60 16.85 -27.60
N GLU A 414 -30.78 18.10 -27.15
CA GLU A 414 -31.62 19.09 -27.82
C GLU A 414 -30.78 19.85 -28.85
N MET A 415 -30.97 19.55 -30.13
CA MET A 415 -30.15 20.11 -31.21
C MET A 415 -30.90 21.15 -32.02
N TRP A 416 -30.20 22.19 -32.43
CA TRP A 416 -30.65 23.15 -33.41
C TRP A 416 -29.77 23.08 -34.64
N THR A 417 -30.36 23.34 -35.81
CA THR A 417 -29.59 23.50 -37.04
C THR A 417 -29.98 24.75 -37.81
N ASP A 418 -29.00 25.34 -38.48
CA ASP A 418 -29.28 26.20 -39.64
C ASP A 418 -29.40 25.30 -40.87
N SER A 419 -30.51 25.44 -41.60
CA SER A 419 -30.84 24.57 -42.72
C SER A 419 -31.16 25.35 -44.00
N GLU A 420 -30.56 24.96 -45.11
CA GLU A 420 -30.89 25.44 -46.45
C GLU A 420 -32.26 24.88 -46.87
N GLN A 421 -33.17 25.77 -47.26
CA GLN A 421 -34.49 25.44 -47.82
C GLN A 421 -34.44 25.56 -49.34
N TYR A 422 -35.17 24.69 -50.03
CA TYR A 422 -35.17 24.61 -51.49
C TYR A 422 -36.50 25.11 -52.09
N ASP A 423 -36.43 25.84 -53.20
CA ASP A 423 -37.60 26.18 -54.03
C ASP A 423 -38.07 24.98 -54.89
N GLU A 424 -39.10 25.16 -55.71
CA GLU A 424 -39.64 24.09 -56.57
C GLU A 424 -38.64 23.68 -57.68
N GLU A 425 -37.67 24.54 -57.99
CA GLU A 425 -36.60 24.33 -58.95
C GLU A 425 -35.34 23.69 -58.34
N GLY A 426 -35.30 23.52 -57.01
CA GLY A 426 -34.17 22.92 -56.28
C GLY A 426 -33.02 23.86 -55.97
N ASN A 427 -33.22 25.18 -56.05
CA ASN A 427 -32.23 26.18 -55.63
C ASN A 427 -32.43 26.54 -54.15
N VAL A 428 -31.36 26.97 -53.48
CA VAL A 428 -31.43 27.47 -52.10
C VAL A 428 -32.20 28.80 -52.08
N ASP A 429 -33.40 28.80 -51.50
CA ASP A 429 -34.26 29.98 -51.34
C ASP A 429 -33.90 30.78 -50.08
N ARG A 430 -33.75 30.09 -48.95
CA ARG A 430 -33.46 30.72 -47.64
C ARG A 430 -32.79 29.76 -46.67
N ILE A 431 -32.18 30.32 -45.62
CA ILE A 431 -31.73 29.56 -44.45
C ILE A 431 -32.78 29.70 -43.34
N ARG A 432 -33.18 28.57 -42.74
CA ARG A 432 -34.13 28.52 -41.63
C ARG A 432 -33.56 27.71 -40.47
N ARG A 433 -33.83 28.17 -39.25
CA ARG A 433 -33.56 27.40 -38.03
C ARG A 433 -34.57 26.28 -37.86
N SER A 434 -34.04 25.10 -37.59
CA SER A 434 -34.79 23.88 -37.28
C SER A 434 -34.41 23.39 -35.88
N GLN A 435 -35.36 22.73 -35.22
CA GLN A 435 -35.21 22.15 -33.89
C GLN A 435 -35.30 20.63 -34.00
N TRP A 436 -34.47 19.95 -33.23
CA TRP A 436 -34.30 18.50 -33.25
C TRP A 436 -34.20 17.97 -31.82
N LEU A 437 -34.56 16.71 -31.66
CA LEU A 437 -34.34 15.96 -30.45
C LEU A 437 -33.58 14.71 -30.84
N SER A 438 -32.30 14.67 -30.49
CA SER A 438 -31.38 13.63 -30.84
C SER A 438 -31.33 12.57 -29.75
N PHE A 439 -31.74 11.35 -30.11
CA PHE A 439 -31.78 10.19 -29.21
C PHE A 439 -31.11 8.99 -29.87
N GLU A 440 -29.97 8.56 -29.34
CA GLU A 440 -29.23 7.42 -29.87
C GLU A 440 -28.45 6.69 -28.76
N GLY A 441 -28.10 5.42 -28.98
CA GLY A 441 -27.39 4.60 -28.00
C GLY A 441 -28.29 4.06 -26.88
N GLY A 442 -29.60 3.88 -27.13
CA GLY A 442 -30.53 3.21 -26.22
C GLY A 442 -30.78 1.74 -26.57
N ARG A 443 -31.43 1.00 -25.67
CA ARG A 443 -31.91 -0.38 -25.87
C ARG A 443 -33.36 -0.45 -26.38
N SER A 444 -34.14 0.64 -26.30
CA SER A 444 -35.50 0.69 -26.82
C SER A 444 -35.59 1.53 -28.11
N THR A 445 -36.20 0.94 -29.15
CA THR A 445 -36.48 1.61 -30.43
C THR A 445 -37.86 2.27 -30.46
N ASN A 446 -38.62 2.22 -29.36
CA ASN A 446 -40.02 2.61 -29.33
C ASN A 446 -40.21 4.09 -28.93
N PHE A 447 -40.15 4.96 -29.94
CA PHE A 447 -40.41 6.40 -29.80
C PHE A 447 -41.82 6.81 -30.25
N VAL A 448 -42.73 5.85 -30.44
CA VAL A 448 -44.09 6.14 -30.92
C VAL A 448 -44.98 6.54 -29.74
N PRO A 449 -45.58 7.75 -29.73
CA PRO A 449 -46.44 8.19 -28.63
C PRO A 449 -47.83 7.51 -28.65
N ASP A 450 -48.43 7.29 -27.48
CA ASP A 450 -49.81 6.78 -27.37
C ASP A 450 -50.84 7.86 -27.78
N PHE A 451 -51.35 7.76 -29.01
CA PHE A 451 -52.32 8.69 -29.58
C PHE A 451 -53.70 8.67 -28.90
N ARG A 452 -53.99 7.73 -27.99
CA ARG A 452 -55.31 7.62 -27.32
C ARG A 452 -55.65 8.81 -26.42
N LYS A 453 -54.68 9.69 -26.12
CA LYS A 453 -54.85 10.90 -25.29
C LYS A 453 -54.74 12.22 -26.07
N GLY A 454 -54.70 12.18 -27.41
CA GLY A 454 -54.85 13.38 -28.26
C GLY A 454 -53.71 14.41 -28.20
N GLN A 455 -52.52 14.07 -27.68
CA GLN A 455 -51.35 14.97 -27.66
C GLN A 455 -50.05 14.20 -27.94
N PHE A 456 -49.18 14.77 -28.78
CA PHE A 456 -47.84 14.24 -29.07
C PHE A 456 -46.91 14.47 -27.88
N ARG A 457 -46.36 13.41 -27.27
CA ARG A 457 -45.50 13.49 -26.08
C ARG A 457 -44.33 12.51 -26.17
N VAL A 458 -43.25 12.91 -26.87
CA VAL A 458 -42.04 12.09 -27.01
C VAL A 458 -41.39 11.76 -25.66
N ASN A 459 -41.46 12.68 -24.69
CA ASN A 459 -40.94 12.49 -23.35
C ASN A 459 -41.68 11.44 -22.49
N GLN A 460 -42.78 10.87 -22.99
CA GLN A 460 -43.52 9.78 -22.35
C GLN A 460 -43.31 8.43 -23.05
N THR A 461 -42.51 8.39 -24.10
CA THR A 461 -42.21 7.17 -24.84
C THR A 461 -41.22 6.31 -24.08
N GLU A 462 -41.22 5.01 -24.41
CA GLU A 462 -40.31 4.03 -23.82
C GLU A 462 -38.87 4.34 -24.21
N GLY A 463 -38.59 4.58 -25.50
CA GLY A 463 -37.27 4.95 -26.01
C GLY A 463 -36.73 6.22 -25.34
N TYR A 464 -37.56 7.25 -25.15
CA TYR A 464 -37.11 8.47 -24.48
C TYR A 464 -36.72 8.23 -23.01
N ASN A 465 -37.47 7.39 -22.28
CA ASN A 465 -37.23 7.12 -20.85
C ASN A 465 -36.33 5.90 -20.60
N ASP A 466 -35.72 5.36 -21.65
CA ASP A 466 -34.77 4.26 -21.55
C ASP A 466 -33.56 4.64 -20.68
N PRO A 467 -33.31 3.97 -19.54
CA PRO A 467 -32.18 4.33 -18.67
C PRO A 467 -30.82 4.16 -19.36
N TYR A 468 -30.74 3.39 -20.45
CA TYR A 468 -29.49 3.14 -21.17
C TYR A 468 -29.20 4.14 -22.29
N MET A 469 -30.05 5.13 -22.51
CA MET A 469 -29.85 6.13 -23.56
C MET A 469 -28.44 6.75 -23.52
N GLY A 470 -27.76 6.79 -24.68
CA GLY A 470 -26.38 7.28 -24.79
C GLY A 470 -25.29 6.24 -24.49
N SER A 471 -25.64 4.96 -24.42
CA SER A 471 -24.70 3.84 -24.27
C SER A 471 -24.17 3.39 -25.63
N TYR A 472 -22.87 3.52 -25.82
CA TYR A 472 -22.14 3.01 -26.98
C TYR A 472 -21.14 1.93 -26.56
N TYR A 473 -20.90 0.96 -27.42
CA TYR A 473 -20.13 -0.25 -27.12
C TYR A 473 -19.00 -0.41 -28.13
N PHE A 474 -17.78 -0.55 -27.63
CA PHE A 474 -16.57 -0.65 -28.45
C PHE A 474 -15.70 -1.82 -28.02
N THR A 475 -15.14 -2.54 -28.98
CA THR A 475 -14.34 -3.74 -28.72
C THR A 475 -12.85 -3.43 -28.80
N ILE A 476 -12.12 -3.89 -27.79
CA ILE A 476 -10.66 -3.92 -27.74
C ILE A 476 -10.22 -5.32 -28.15
N PRO A 477 -9.36 -5.46 -29.18
CA PRO A 477 -8.83 -6.75 -29.58
C PRO A 477 -7.87 -7.30 -28.52
N GLU A 478 -7.61 -8.62 -28.57
CA GLU A 478 -6.50 -9.22 -27.83
C GLU A 478 -5.21 -8.43 -28.12
N THR A 479 -4.51 -8.03 -27.06
CA THR A 479 -3.36 -7.14 -27.14
C THR A 479 -2.30 -7.53 -26.12
N THR A 480 -1.04 -7.57 -26.56
CA THR A 480 0.11 -7.73 -25.66
C THR A 480 0.70 -6.37 -25.31
N PHE A 481 0.78 -6.06 -24.02
CA PHE A 481 1.35 -4.83 -23.50
C PHE A 481 2.75 -5.09 -22.95
N GLY A 482 3.74 -4.28 -23.33
CA GLY A 482 5.04 -4.26 -22.67
C GLY A 482 4.96 -3.70 -21.25
N PRO A 483 6.00 -3.88 -20.42
CA PRO A 483 6.06 -3.30 -19.08
C PRO A 483 5.88 -1.78 -19.10
N GLY A 484 4.94 -1.26 -18.30
CA GLY A 484 4.64 0.17 -18.22
C GLY A 484 3.94 0.77 -19.46
N GLU A 485 3.62 -0.03 -20.48
CA GLU A 485 3.10 0.44 -21.76
C GLU A 485 1.66 0.96 -21.65
N CYS A 486 1.39 2.15 -22.20
CA CYS A 486 0.07 2.78 -22.23
C CYS A 486 -0.37 2.98 -23.69
N LEU A 487 -1.39 2.25 -24.14
CA LEU A 487 -1.83 2.22 -25.54
C LEU A 487 -3.17 2.92 -25.74
N VAL A 488 -3.29 3.63 -26.85
CA VAL A 488 -4.49 4.35 -27.27
C VAL A 488 -5.18 3.60 -28.41
N PHE A 489 -6.45 3.24 -28.22
CA PHE A 489 -7.27 2.54 -29.19
C PHE A 489 -8.28 3.50 -29.83
N SER A 490 -8.29 3.53 -31.16
CA SER A 490 -9.19 4.38 -31.97
C SER A 490 -9.80 3.60 -33.15
N PRO A 491 -10.80 4.14 -33.86
CA PRO A 491 -11.41 3.45 -35.00
C PRO A 491 -10.40 3.21 -36.14
N ARG A 492 -10.34 1.97 -36.64
CA ARG A 492 -9.48 1.62 -37.79
C ARG A 492 -9.97 2.17 -39.12
N ARG A 493 -11.27 2.43 -39.25
CA ARG A 493 -11.93 2.88 -40.47
C ARG A 493 -13.27 3.53 -40.17
N SER A 494 -13.81 4.24 -41.16
CA SER A 494 -15.23 4.62 -41.16
C SER A 494 -16.12 3.39 -41.35
N ALA A 495 -17.09 3.17 -40.48
CA ALA A 495 -18.05 2.07 -40.61
C ALA A 495 -19.39 2.39 -39.94
N GLU A 496 -20.49 1.84 -40.46
CA GLU A 496 -21.79 1.92 -39.80
C GLU A 496 -21.71 1.22 -38.42
N TYR A 497 -22.15 1.91 -37.37
CA TYR A 497 -22.16 1.39 -36.00
C TYR A 497 -23.12 0.20 -35.89
N ASP A 498 -22.67 -0.88 -35.29
CA ASP A 498 -23.43 -2.11 -35.14
C ASP A 498 -24.08 -2.18 -33.76
N GLY A 499 -25.28 -1.60 -33.67
CA GLY A 499 -26.09 -1.54 -32.47
C GLY A 499 -27.57 -1.41 -32.81
N LEU A 500 -28.41 -1.38 -31.78
CA LEU A 500 -29.84 -1.18 -31.94
C LEU A 500 -30.16 0.32 -32.03
N SER A 501 -30.93 0.72 -33.04
CA SER A 501 -31.40 2.10 -33.22
C SER A 501 -32.85 2.10 -33.73
N ALA A 502 -33.62 3.14 -33.42
CA ALA A 502 -34.98 3.34 -33.92
C ALA A 502 -35.09 3.28 -35.44
N TYR A 503 -33.99 3.66 -36.12
CA TYR A 503 -33.90 3.79 -37.57
C TYR A 503 -33.27 2.55 -38.23
N ARG A 504 -32.69 1.66 -37.42
CA ARG A 504 -32.12 0.38 -37.86
C ARG A 504 -32.68 -0.78 -37.02
N PRO A 505 -33.99 -1.07 -37.11
CA PRO A 505 -34.56 -2.24 -36.46
C PRO A 505 -34.04 -3.51 -37.16
N GLY A 506 -33.31 -4.36 -36.44
CA GLY A 506 -32.74 -5.59 -37.01
C GLY A 506 -31.75 -6.28 -36.07
N PRO A 507 -31.17 -7.41 -36.50
CA PRO A 507 -30.06 -8.03 -35.78
C PRO A 507 -28.85 -7.10 -35.78
N TYR A 508 -28.18 -7.03 -34.63
CA TYR A 508 -26.99 -6.22 -34.40
C TYR A 508 -25.96 -7.04 -33.63
N ASN A 509 -24.71 -6.57 -33.62
CA ASN A 509 -23.62 -7.16 -32.86
C ASN A 509 -22.71 -6.07 -32.28
N LEU A 510 -22.82 -5.82 -30.98
CA LEU A 510 -22.04 -4.80 -30.29
C LEU A 510 -20.51 -5.03 -30.40
N ALA A 511 -20.08 -6.30 -30.55
CA ALA A 511 -18.67 -6.65 -30.67
C ALA A 511 -18.05 -6.30 -32.04
N ALA A 512 -18.85 -5.94 -33.04
CA ALA A 512 -18.34 -5.57 -34.36
C ALA A 512 -17.69 -4.17 -34.39
N ASN A 513 -17.91 -3.36 -33.35
CA ASN A 513 -17.38 -2.00 -33.22
C ASN A 513 -15.94 -2.00 -32.70
N MET A 514 -15.02 -2.63 -33.46
CA MET A 514 -13.65 -2.89 -33.03
C MET A 514 -12.69 -1.71 -33.23
N LEU A 515 -11.93 -1.39 -32.18
CA LEU A 515 -10.87 -0.38 -32.15
C LEU A 515 -9.49 -0.98 -32.45
N SER A 516 -8.49 -0.13 -32.63
CA SER A 516 -7.10 -0.54 -32.87
C SER A 516 -6.13 0.52 -32.34
N CYS A 517 -5.02 0.05 -31.77
CA CYS A 517 -3.89 0.88 -31.34
C CYS A 517 -2.81 1.04 -32.42
N GLU A 518 -3.01 0.49 -33.63
CA GLU A 518 -2.05 0.55 -34.75
C GLU A 518 -2.32 1.72 -35.70
N VAL A 519 -3.36 2.51 -35.42
CA VAL A 519 -3.85 3.59 -36.27
C VAL A 519 -3.96 4.90 -35.50
N ALA A 520 -3.58 6.01 -36.13
CA ALA A 520 -3.82 7.33 -35.57
C ALA A 520 -5.32 7.62 -35.53
N PRO A 521 -5.78 8.38 -34.51
CA PRO A 521 -7.03 9.12 -34.61
C PRO A 521 -7.02 9.97 -35.89
N ASP A 522 -8.10 9.89 -36.67
CA ASP A 522 -8.23 10.59 -37.95
C ASP A 522 -9.72 10.89 -38.18
N PRO A 523 -10.10 12.12 -38.61
CA PRO A 523 -11.51 12.48 -38.84
C PRO A 523 -12.20 11.59 -39.87
N SER A 524 -11.45 10.98 -40.80
CA SER A 524 -12.00 10.04 -41.78
C SER A 524 -12.30 8.65 -41.21
N ARG A 525 -12.02 8.39 -39.92
CA ARG A 525 -12.20 7.11 -39.24
C ARG A 525 -13.14 7.26 -38.03
N SER A 526 -14.40 6.91 -38.23
CA SER A 526 -15.44 6.98 -37.20
C SER A 526 -16.39 5.78 -37.28
N PHE A 527 -17.03 5.40 -36.18
CA PHE A 527 -18.29 4.68 -36.31
C PHE A 527 -19.40 5.67 -36.64
N TYR A 528 -20.39 5.31 -37.44
CA TYR A 528 -21.47 6.23 -37.76
C TYR A 528 -22.85 5.59 -37.73
N VAL A 529 -23.85 6.35 -37.31
CA VAL A 529 -25.26 5.95 -37.32
C VAL A 529 -25.97 6.75 -38.40
N SER A 530 -26.43 6.08 -39.46
CA SER A 530 -27.21 6.68 -40.54
C SER A 530 -28.69 6.70 -40.18
N GLY A 531 -29.36 7.85 -40.29
CA GLY A 531 -30.82 7.91 -40.14
C GLY A 531 -31.36 8.67 -38.93
N SER A 532 -30.55 9.47 -38.24
CA SER A 532 -30.69 9.66 -36.80
C SER A 532 -31.88 10.47 -36.25
N ASP A 533 -32.67 11.26 -36.98
CA ASP A 533 -33.74 12.09 -36.33
C ASP A 533 -34.93 12.51 -37.23
N ILE A 534 -35.07 11.92 -38.42
CA ILE A 534 -36.09 12.30 -39.42
C ILE A 534 -36.93 11.07 -39.80
N ASP A 535 -38.19 11.31 -40.22
CA ASP A 535 -39.00 10.33 -40.94
C ASP A 535 -38.17 9.60 -42.00
N LYS A 536 -38.49 8.33 -42.27
CA LYS A 536 -37.76 7.45 -43.20
C LYS A 536 -37.58 8.06 -44.61
N ASP A 537 -38.38 9.06 -44.94
CA ASP A 537 -38.40 9.77 -46.23
C ASP A 537 -37.41 10.96 -46.29
N GLY A 538 -36.79 11.34 -45.16
CA GLY A 538 -35.84 12.45 -45.04
C GLY A 538 -36.47 13.84 -44.90
N ALA A 539 -35.65 14.84 -44.58
CA ALA A 539 -36.08 16.22 -44.39
C ALA A 539 -35.97 16.98 -45.73
N PRO A 540 -36.96 17.82 -46.10
CA PRO A 540 -36.93 18.57 -47.37
C PRO A 540 -35.97 19.78 -47.33
N PHE A 541 -35.02 19.80 -46.40
CA PHE A 541 -34.06 20.88 -46.18
C PHE A 541 -32.73 20.29 -45.73
N ARG A 542 -31.63 20.98 -46.03
CA ARG A 542 -30.27 20.51 -45.75
C ARG A 542 -29.70 21.21 -44.52
N PRO A 543 -29.44 20.50 -43.41
CA PRO A 543 -28.67 21.03 -42.30
C PRO A 543 -27.25 21.38 -42.76
N ILE A 544 -26.79 22.58 -42.45
CA ILE A 544 -25.43 23.05 -42.79
C ILE A 544 -24.62 23.44 -41.55
N ARG A 545 -25.28 23.70 -40.43
CA ARG A 545 -24.64 23.95 -39.13
C ARG A 545 -25.49 23.44 -37.98
N PHE A 546 -24.89 23.11 -36.84
CA PHE A 546 -25.59 22.66 -35.63
C PHE A 546 -25.03 23.22 -34.32
N TRP A 547 -25.85 23.20 -33.27
CA TRP A 547 -25.47 23.46 -31.88
C TRP A 547 -26.48 22.83 -30.92
N TYR A 548 -26.10 22.56 -29.66
CA TYR A 548 -27.04 22.06 -28.65
C TYR A 548 -27.61 23.19 -27.79
N ALA A 549 -28.92 23.41 -27.85
CA ALA A 549 -29.60 24.39 -27.01
C ALA A 549 -31.04 23.95 -26.71
N PRO A 550 -31.64 24.41 -25.59
CA PRO A 550 -32.99 24.02 -25.21
C PRO A 550 -34.01 24.28 -26.31
N THR A 551 -34.91 23.32 -26.57
CA THR A 551 -35.92 23.42 -27.62
C THR A 551 -37.35 23.50 -27.05
N PRO A 552 -38.13 24.53 -27.38
CA PRO A 552 -39.52 24.63 -26.93
C PRO A 552 -40.47 23.70 -27.70
N ALA A 553 -40.05 23.08 -28.80
CA ALA A 553 -40.93 22.23 -29.63
C ALA A 553 -41.54 21.05 -28.88
N TRP A 554 -40.94 20.65 -27.74
CA TRP A 554 -41.27 19.39 -27.07
C TRP A 554 -41.49 19.53 -25.56
N SER A 555 -41.52 20.77 -25.04
CA SER A 555 -41.89 21.08 -23.65
C SER A 555 -43.14 21.96 -23.58
N PHE A 556 -44.08 21.62 -22.69
CA PHE A 556 -45.36 22.34 -22.58
C PHE A 556 -45.25 23.73 -21.93
N ASP A 557 -44.12 24.03 -21.27
CA ASP A 557 -43.85 25.31 -20.61
C ASP A 557 -43.04 26.29 -21.50
N GLY A 558 -42.64 25.85 -22.70
CA GLY A 558 -41.82 26.62 -23.64
C GLY A 558 -40.37 26.82 -23.19
N ARG A 559 -39.88 26.05 -22.22
CA ARG A 559 -38.53 26.17 -21.62
C ARG A 559 -37.55 25.05 -22.00
N GLY A 560 -37.98 24.07 -22.79
CA GLY A 560 -37.21 22.85 -23.10
C GLY A 560 -37.19 21.86 -21.94
N VAL A 561 -36.44 20.77 -22.08
CA VAL A 561 -36.24 19.80 -20.99
C VAL A 561 -35.18 20.35 -20.03
N VAL A 562 -35.44 20.31 -18.71
CA VAL A 562 -34.57 20.94 -17.69
C VAL A 562 -33.33 20.09 -17.41
N ASN A 563 -33.48 18.76 -17.28
CA ASN A 563 -32.41 17.80 -17.03
C ASN A 563 -32.39 16.71 -18.13
N GLN A 564 -31.20 16.24 -18.54
CA GLN A 564 -30.97 15.25 -19.60
C GLN A 564 -30.55 13.88 -19.03
N GLY A 565 -29.78 13.06 -19.75
CA GLY A 565 -29.46 11.67 -19.39
C GLY A 565 -28.83 11.46 -18.00
N ASP A 566 -28.84 10.20 -17.56
CA ASP A 566 -28.91 9.84 -16.14
C ASP A 566 -27.57 9.26 -15.61
N ASP A 567 -26.67 8.81 -16.51
CA ASP A 567 -25.51 7.98 -16.19
C ASP A 567 -24.25 8.34 -16.99
N THR A 568 -23.36 9.15 -16.42
CA THR A 568 -21.98 9.21 -16.94
C THR A 568 -21.18 8.07 -16.33
N ARG A 569 -21.03 6.96 -17.08
CA ARG A 569 -20.33 5.76 -16.61
C ARG A 569 -19.67 4.98 -17.73
N VAL A 570 -18.71 4.15 -17.34
CA VAL A 570 -17.99 3.23 -18.23
C VAL A 570 -17.98 1.84 -17.61
N VAL A 571 -18.33 0.84 -18.41
CA VAL A 571 -18.30 -0.57 -17.99
C VAL A 571 -17.46 -1.36 -18.98
N MET A 572 -16.34 -1.91 -18.53
CA MET A 572 -15.49 -2.81 -19.31
C MET A 572 -15.76 -4.25 -18.93
N LYS A 573 -15.99 -5.11 -19.92
CA LYS A 573 -16.33 -6.51 -19.75
C LYS A 573 -15.37 -7.41 -20.54
N HIS A 574 -15.09 -8.59 -19.98
CA HIS A 574 -14.31 -9.61 -20.67
C HIS A 574 -15.13 -10.24 -21.77
N LEU A 575 -14.62 -10.21 -23.01
CA LEU A 575 -15.34 -10.71 -24.18
C LEU A 575 -14.97 -12.19 -24.48
N GLY A 576 -13.70 -12.56 -24.33
CA GLY A 576 -13.21 -13.91 -24.63
C GLY A 576 -13.52 -14.33 -26.08
N ASP A 577 -14.11 -15.52 -26.25
CA ASP A 577 -14.44 -16.10 -27.57
C ASP A 577 -15.84 -15.71 -28.09
N VAL A 578 -16.57 -14.83 -27.40
CA VAL A 578 -17.94 -14.45 -27.77
C VAL A 578 -17.94 -13.59 -29.02
N SER A 579 -18.47 -14.13 -30.13
CA SER A 579 -18.45 -13.44 -31.43
C SER A 579 -19.66 -12.54 -31.70
N THR A 580 -20.78 -12.77 -31.02
CA THR A 580 -22.04 -12.02 -31.20
C THR A 580 -22.55 -11.56 -29.85
N VAL A 581 -22.57 -10.24 -29.62
CA VAL A 581 -22.94 -9.63 -28.35
C VAL A 581 -24.22 -8.79 -28.54
N THR A 582 -25.29 -9.20 -27.86
CA THR A 582 -26.50 -8.39 -27.62
C THR A 582 -26.41 -7.68 -26.28
N PHE A 583 -27.38 -6.84 -25.92
CA PHE A 583 -27.39 -6.19 -24.61
C PHE A 583 -27.45 -7.18 -23.43
N GLU A 584 -28.28 -8.21 -23.54
CA GLU A 584 -28.43 -9.25 -22.51
C GLU A 584 -27.13 -10.06 -22.37
N VAL A 585 -26.47 -10.35 -23.49
CA VAL A 585 -25.16 -11.01 -23.47
C VAL A 585 -24.16 -10.10 -22.75
N PHE A 586 -24.09 -8.81 -23.10
CA PHE A 586 -23.19 -7.85 -22.46
C PHE A 586 -23.38 -7.78 -20.94
N ASP A 587 -24.64 -7.70 -20.47
CA ASP A 587 -24.94 -7.61 -19.03
C ASP A 587 -24.45 -8.85 -18.25
N SER A 588 -24.48 -10.02 -18.89
CA SER A 588 -24.00 -11.29 -18.34
C SER A 588 -22.49 -11.51 -18.44
N LEU A 589 -21.75 -10.66 -19.17
CA LEU A 589 -20.30 -10.81 -19.30
C LEU A 589 -19.60 -10.47 -17.97
N PRO A 590 -18.47 -11.14 -17.65
CA PRO A 590 -17.68 -10.82 -16.46
C PRO A 590 -17.17 -9.37 -16.46
N GLN A 591 -17.35 -8.67 -15.34
CA GLN A 591 -16.82 -7.32 -15.14
C GLN A 591 -15.29 -7.31 -15.11
N LEU A 592 -14.69 -6.38 -15.86
CA LEU A 592 -13.28 -6.00 -15.75
C LEU A 592 -13.12 -4.63 -15.07
N ALA A 593 -13.99 -3.66 -15.36
CA ALA A 593 -14.02 -2.37 -14.68
C ALA A 593 -15.44 -1.76 -14.70
N TYR A 594 -15.79 -1.03 -13.64
CA TYR A 594 -16.97 -0.20 -13.52
C TYR A 594 -16.56 1.17 -12.99
N ILE A 595 -16.63 2.18 -13.85
CA ILE A 595 -16.26 3.56 -13.52
C ILE A 595 -17.51 4.42 -13.58
N SER A 596 -17.86 5.10 -12.49
CA SER A 596 -18.97 6.04 -12.45
C SER A 596 -18.48 7.43 -12.08
N ALA A 597 -18.69 8.39 -12.98
CA ALA A 597 -18.51 9.82 -12.73
C ALA A 597 -19.85 10.53 -12.46
N SER A 598 -20.95 9.76 -12.30
CA SER A 598 -22.26 10.30 -11.95
C SER A 598 -22.34 10.57 -10.44
N LEU A 599 -22.62 11.81 -10.06
CA LEU A 599 -22.87 12.20 -8.66
C LEU A 599 -23.96 11.35 -7.99
N GLN A 600 -24.93 10.89 -8.79
CA GLN A 600 -26.17 10.27 -8.34
C GLN A 600 -26.13 8.74 -8.47
N TYR A 601 -24.98 8.17 -8.84
CA TYR A 601 -24.78 6.73 -9.10
C TYR A 601 -25.75 6.14 -10.15
N GLY A 602 -26.43 6.99 -10.94
CA GLY A 602 -27.44 6.60 -11.91
C GLY A 602 -28.91 6.73 -11.47
N ALA A 603 -29.16 7.23 -10.25
CA ALA A 603 -30.51 7.33 -9.68
C ALA A 603 -31.32 8.58 -10.11
N GLY A 604 -30.93 9.26 -11.18
CA GLY A 604 -31.61 10.47 -11.65
C GLY A 604 -30.90 11.19 -12.78
N ARG A 605 -31.45 12.34 -13.18
CA ARG A 605 -31.00 13.08 -14.37
C ARG A 605 -29.90 14.10 -14.06
N GLU A 606 -28.92 14.20 -14.95
CA GLU A 606 -27.91 15.26 -14.89
C GLU A 606 -28.38 16.55 -15.60
N PRO A 607 -27.84 17.72 -15.22
CA PRO A 607 -28.05 18.95 -15.97
C PRO A 607 -27.66 18.79 -17.45
N ARG A 608 -28.36 19.52 -18.32
CA ARG A 608 -28.13 19.46 -19.76
C ARG A 608 -26.80 20.09 -20.19
N VAL A 609 -26.21 19.49 -21.21
CA VAL A 609 -25.11 20.11 -21.96
C VAL A 609 -25.71 21.05 -23.01
N SER A 610 -25.29 22.31 -23.05
CA SER A 610 -25.77 23.27 -24.06
C SER A 610 -24.78 24.39 -24.34
N TRP A 611 -24.73 24.85 -25.58
CA TRP A 611 -24.06 26.07 -26.03
C TRP A 611 -24.91 26.82 -27.05
N ASN A 612 -24.72 28.13 -27.17
CA ASN A 612 -25.60 28.97 -27.97
C ASN A 612 -25.24 28.99 -29.47
N ASP A 613 -26.06 29.71 -30.24
CA ASP A 613 -25.95 29.90 -31.69
C ASP A 613 -24.84 30.88 -32.11
N GLN A 614 -23.99 31.36 -31.20
CA GLN A 614 -22.90 32.29 -31.54
C GLN A 614 -21.70 31.60 -32.20
N ARG A 615 -21.52 30.30 -31.94
CA ARG A 615 -20.46 29.47 -32.54
C ARG A 615 -20.99 28.08 -32.92
N PRO A 616 -21.91 27.99 -33.90
CA PRO A 616 -22.40 26.71 -34.38
C PRO A 616 -21.28 25.96 -35.11
N MET A 617 -21.37 24.63 -35.14
CA MET A 617 -20.44 23.74 -35.84
C MET A 617 -20.96 23.47 -37.25
N ASP A 618 -20.07 23.26 -38.21
CA ASP A 618 -20.46 22.97 -39.59
C ASP A 618 -20.94 21.52 -39.76
N VAL A 619 -21.87 21.30 -40.69
CA VAL A 619 -22.40 19.98 -41.07
C VAL A 619 -21.98 19.69 -42.51
N GLU A 620 -21.14 18.67 -42.71
CA GLU A 620 -20.68 18.27 -44.05
C GLU A 620 -21.78 17.53 -44.82
N LEU A 621 -21.84 17.74 -46.15
CA LEU A 621 -22.61 16.88 -47.05
C LEU A 621 -21.71 15.73 -47.51
N LEU A 622 -21.99 14.52 -47.05
CA LEU A 622 -21.20 13.32 -47.32
C LEU A 622 -21.95 12.31 -48.20
N ASP A 623 -21.18 11.38 -48.78
CA ASP A 623 -21.71 10.27 -49.56
C ASP A 623 -22.64 9.37 -48.70
N PRO A 624 -23.79 8.93 -49.22
CA PRO A 624 -24.73 8.09 -48.47
C PRO A 624 -24.17 6.71 -48.14
N VAL A 625 -23.23 6.16 -48.93
CA VAL A 625 -22.72 4.79 -48.80
C VAL A 625 -21.34 4.74 -48.14
N ASN A 626 -20.45 5.68 -48.47
CA ASN A 626 -19.06 5.69 -47.99
C ASN A 626 -18.66 7.08 -47.48
N PRO A 627 -19.20 7.51 -46.32
CA PRO A 627 -18.87 8.82 -45.77
C PRO A 627 -17.40 8.92 -45.40
N ARG A 628 -16.79 10.03 -45.78
CA ARG A 628 -15.42 10.40 -45.41
C ARG A 628 -15.44 11.82 -44.84
N PRO A 629 -15.68 11.96 -43.52
CA PRO A 629 -15.64 13.25 -42.88
C PRO A 629 -14.25 13.90 -43.03
N THR A 630 -14.21 15.22 -43.16
CA THR A 630 -12.96 15.99 -43.20
C THR A 630 -12.86 17.05 -42.12
N LEU A 631 -13.95 17.31 -41.40
CA LEU A 631 -13.95 18.17 -40.23
C LEU A 631 -13.52 17.40 -38.99
N ASP A 632 -12.54 17.94 -38.28
CA ASP A 632 -12.22 17.51 -36.92
C ASP A 632 -13.48 17.65 -36.03
N PRO A 633 -13.78 16.67 -35.17
CA PRO A 633 -14.85 16.82 -34.21
C PRO A 633 -14.50 17.91 -33.19
N ASP A 634 -15.46 18.78 -32.89
CA ASP A 634 -15.26 19.91 -31.98
C ASP A 634 -15.16 19.40 -30.54
N VAL A 635 -14.24 19.96 -29.75
CA VAL A 635 -14.05 19.59 -28.34
C VAL A 635 -15.33 19.67 -27.51
N ARG A 636 -16.28 20.54 -27.87
CA ARG A 636 -17.57 20.67 -27.17
C ARG A 636 -18.47 19.42 -27.27
N THR A 637 -18.10 18.49 -28.13
CA THR A 637 -18.79 17.23 -28.33
C THR A 637 -18.10 16.04 -27.65
N ARG A 638 -16.93 16.28 -27.03
CA ARG A 638 -16.22 15.28 -26.23
C ARG A 638 -17.04 14.95 -24.98
N GLU A 639 -17.32 13.67 -24.81
CA GLU A 639 -17.94 13.13 -23.60
C GLU A 639 -17.19 11.88 -23.16
N GLY A 640 -17.03 11.68 -21.86
CA GLY A 640 -16.36 10.50 -21.33
C GLY A 640 -15.71 10.71 -19.97
N ILE A 641 -14.92 9.72 -19.58
CA ILE A 641 -14.24 9.68 -18.29
C ILE A 641 -12.77 9.33 -18.52
N ARG A 642 -11.87 9.99 -17.79
CA ARG A 642 -10.46 9.61 -17.72
C ARG A 642 -9.93 9.66 -16.29
N LEU A 643 -8.84 8.94 -16.05
CA LEU A 643 -8.01 9.09 -14.86
C LEU A 643 -7.53 10.54 -14.80
N ARG A 644 -7.54 11.13 -13.59
CA ARG A 644 -7.08 12.51 -13.40
C ARG A 644 -5.61 12.63 -13.78
N TRP A 645 -5.27 13.76 -14.39
CA TRP A 645 -3.89 14.08 -14.67
C TRP A 645 -3.24 14.66 -13.41
N PHE A 646 -1.91 14.58 -13.31
CA PHE A 646 -1.18 15.24 -12.23
C PHE A 646 -1.40 16.75 -12.26
N ASP A 647 -1.46 17.32 -13.46
CA ASP A 647 -1.82 18.72 -13.68
C ASP A 647 -3.10 18.81 -14.48
N GLU A 648 -4.18 19.17 -13.78
CA GLU A 648 -5.51 19.23 -14.36
C GLU A 648 -5.70 20.51 -15.19
N HIS A 649 -6.46 20.44 -16.29
CA HIS A 649 -6.61 21.58 -17.19
C HIS A 649 -7.54 22.68 -16.63
N LEU A 650 -7.35 23.91 -17.12
CA LEU A 650 -7.96 25.11 -16.56
C LEU A 650 -9.49 25.07 -16.57
N SER A 651 -10.12 24.54 -17.62
CA SER A 651 -11.58 24.44 -17.66
C SER A 651 -12.15 23.58 -16.54
N ASN A 652 -11.48 22.47 -16.17
CA ASN A 652 -11.89 21.64 -15.04
C ASN A 652 -11.73 22.41 -13.72
N ILE A 653 -10.59 23.09 -13.53
CA ILE A 653 -10.33 23.92 -12.34
C ILE A 653 -11.42 24.98 -12.16
N VAL A 654 -11.69 25.78 -13.20
CA VAL A 654 -12.67 26.87 -13.15
C VAL A 654 -14.09 26.35 -12.89
N ASN A 655 -14.43 25.16 -13.37
CA ASN A 655 -15.77 24.61 -13.21
C ASN A 655 -15.99 23.84 -11.90
N SER A 656 -14.95 23.61 -11.10
CA SER A 656 -15.14 23.14 -9.70
C SER A 656 -15.96 24.12 -8.85
N GLY A 657 -16.30 25.29 -9.41
CA GLY A 657 -17.39 26.13 -8.95
C GLY A 657 -16.96 26.92 -7.74
N ALA A 658 -17.51 26.58 -6.57
CA ALA A 658 -17.02 27.13 -5.32
C ALA A 658 -15.50 26.89 -5.22
N LEU A 659 -15.03 25.66 -5.46
CA LEU A 659 -13.63 25.29 -5.25
C LEU A 659 -12.65 25.79 -6.31
N ALA A 660 -13.08 26.66 -7.25
CA ALA A 660 -12.21 27.13 -8.33
C ALA A 660 -11.01 27.97 -7.86
N ALA A 661 -11.10 28.56 -6.66
CA ALA A 661 -10.00 29.28 -6.02
C ALA A 661 -9.02 28.33 -5.28
N ASP A 662 -9.40 27.07 -5.10
CA ASP A 662 -8.70 26.05 -4.34
C ASP A 662 -8.28 24.92 -5.30
N SER A 663 -7.48 25.26 -6.32
CA SER A 663 -7.12 24.34 -7.40
C SER A 663 -6.42 23.05 -6.92
N HIS A 664 -5.81 23.07 -5.73
CA HIS A 664 -5.22 21.90 -5.06
C HIS A 664 -6.26 20.80 -4.75
N PHE A 665 -7.56 21.10 -4.84
CA PHE A 665 -8.65 20.11 -4.86
C PHE A 665 -8.43 18.98 -5.90
N PHE A 666 -7.80 19.29 -7.03
CA PHE A 666 -7.53 18.30 -8.08
C PHE A 666 -6.24 17.50 -7.85
N GLU A 667 -5.38 17.93 -6.93
CA GLU A 667 -4.09 17.30 -6.69
C GLU A 667 -4.25 16.06 -5.80
N GLU A 668 -3.82 14.92 -6.31
CA GLU A 668 -3.92 13.61 -5.66
C GLU A 668 -2.62 12.82 -5.83
N ALA A 669 -2.28 12.05 -4.81
CA ALA A 669 -1.20 11.08 -4.87
C ALA A 669 -1.82 9.71 -5.16
N LEU A 670 -1.98 9.39 -6.45
CA LEU A 670 -2.86 8.32 -6.91
C LEU A 670 -2.58 6.97 -6.24
N PHE A 671 -1.32 6.58 -6.03
CA PHE A 671 -1.01 5.28 -5.44
C PHE A 671 -1.02 5.27 -3.90
N ALA A 672 -0.92 6.45 -3.29
CA ALA A 672 -0.99 6.62 -1.83
C ALA A 672 -2.42 6.51 -1.31
N THR A 673 -3.36 7.14 -2.00
CA THR A 673 -4.73 7.35 -1.52
C THR A 673 -5.78 6.59 -2.34
N TRP A 674 -5.38 6.03 -3.48
CA TRP A 674 -6.26 5.30 -4.41
C TRP A 674 -5.59 4.03 -4.96
N ASN A 675 -6.40 3.18 -5.58
CA ASN A 675 -5.98 1.97 -6.27
C ASN A 675 -6.53 1.96 -7.70
N PRO A 676 -5.75 2.39 -8.71
CA PRO A 676 -6.21 2.38 -10.10
C PRO A 676 -6.41 0.96 -10.66
N ARG A 677 -5.89 -0.09 -10.00
CA ARG A 677 -6.15 -1.50 -10.37
C ARG A 677 -7.54 -1.98 -9.94
N ALA A 678 -8.26 -1.23 -9.12
CA ALA A 678 -9.57 -1.59 -8.61
C ALA A 678 -10.60 -1.78 -9.74
N THR A 679 -11.49 -2.76 -9.61
CA THR A 679 -12.57 -2.95 -10.59
C THR A 679 -13.73 -1.99 -10.38
N TYR A 680 -13.89 -1.44 -9.17
CA TYR A 680 -14.91 -0.43 -8.86
C TYR A 680 -14.28 0.93 -8.64
N ALA A 681 -14.50 1.84 -9.59
CA ALA A 681 -14.15 3.25 -9.48
C ALA A 681 -15.44 4.09 -9.42
N VAL A 682 -16.00 4.18 -8.21
CA VAL A 682 -17.15 5.03 -7.91
C VAL A 682 -16.83 5.92 -6.71
N ARG A 683 -17.63 6.96 -6.50
CA ARG A 683 -17.48 7.85 -5.35
C ARG A 683 -17.69 7.11 -4.02
N SER A 684 -16.83 7.35 -3.04
CA SER A 684 -17.12 7.09 -1.62
C SER A 684 -17.82 8.29 -0.96
N PRO A 685 -18.56 8.11 0.14
CA PRO A 685 -19.22 9.23 0.84
C PRO A 685 -18.28 10.23 1.55
N TRP A 686 -16.95 10.08 1.40
CA TRP A 686 -15.92 10.89 2.03
C TRP A 686 -15.07 11.67 1.04
N GLU A 687 -15.42 11.66 -0.23
CA GLU A 687 -14.63 12.35 -1.26
C GLU A 687 -14.96 13.84 -1.32
N ASN A 688 -13.96 14.63 -1.72
CA ASN A 688 -14.18 16.03 -2.04
C ASN A 688 -14.99 16.14 -3.33
N LEU A 689 -16.00 17.00 -3.30
CA LEU A 689 -16.88 17.26 -4.43
C LEU A 689 -16.68 18.69 -4.90
N GLY A 690 -16.48 18.89 -6.20
CA GLY A 690 -16.47 20.20 -6.84
C GLY A 690 -17.54 20.29 -7.92
N GLY A 691 -18.04 21.48 -8.23
CA GLY A 691 -18.98 21.70 -9.32
C GLY A 691 -19.94 22.87 -9.09
N SER A 692 -20.76 23.19 -10.09
CA SER A 692 -21.76 24.24 -9.99
C SER A 692 -23.10 23.84 -10.63
N MET A 693 -24.20 24.23 -9.97
CA MET A 693 -25.54 24.09 -10.53
C MET A 693 -25.89 25.23 -11.49
N PRO A 694 -26.74 25.00 -12.51
CA PRO A 694 -27.26 26.06 -13.36
C PRO A 694 -27.97 27.15 -12.54
N THR A 695 -27.43 28.37 -12.53
CA THR A 695 -28.12 29.53 -11.96
C THR A 695 -29.08 30.14 -12.99
N GLY A 696 -30.38 29.95 -12.79
CA GLY A 696 -31.41 30.87 -13.29
C GLY A 696 -31.82 30.78 -14.77
N GLY A 697 -32.76 29.91 -15.10
CA GLY A 697 -33.90 30.12 -16.03
C GLY A 697 -33.70 30.49 -17.51
N ARG A 698 -32.58 31.05 -17.96
CA ARG A 698 -32.33 31.38 -19.38
C ARG A 698 -30.83 31.26 -19.68
N THR A 699 -30.49 30.23 -20.46
CA THR A 699 -29.28 30.16 -21.31
C THR A 699 -27.92 30.40 -20.62
N GLY A 700 -27.64 29.71 -19.50
CA GLY A 700 -26.28 29.59 -18.97
C GLY A 700 -25.86 28.12 -18.93
N SER A 701 -24.65 27.81 -19.39
CA SER A 701 -23.98 26.50 -19.28
C SER A 701 -23.54 26.20 -17.84
N GLY A 702 -24.41 26.42 -16.86
CA GLY A 702 -24.16 25.97 -15.49
C GLY A 702 -24.70 24.56 -15.33
N GLY A 703 -23.90 23.64 -14.80
CA GLY A 703 -24.17 22.20 -14.84
C GLY A 703 -23.15 21.42 -15.66
N GLY A 704 -21.87 21.82 -15.61
CA GLY A 704 -20.74 20.98 -16.00
C GLY A 704 -20.20 20.22 -14.79
N PRO A 705 -19.49 19.10 -15.00
CA PRO A 705 -19.48 17.90 -14.18
C PRO A 705 -19.14 18.10 -12.70
N TRP A 706 -19.70 17.20 -11.89
CA TRP A 706 -19.30 17.02 -10.50
C TRP A 706 -17.96 16.28 -10.46
N PHE A 707 -16.96 16.89 -9.85
CA PHE A 707 -15.62 16.32 -9.73
C PHE A 707 -15.47 15.61 -8.39
N PHE A 708 -15.04 14.36 -8.41
CA PHE A 708 -14.74 13.54 -7.22
C PHE A 708 -13.77 12.41 -7.59
N GLY A 709 -13.20 11.70 -6.62
CA GLY A 709 -12.43 10.49 -6.87
C GLY A 709 -11.13 10.66 -7.67
N ALA A 710 -10.61 9.53 -8.16
CA ALA A 710 -9.43 9.44 -9.02
C ALA A 710 -9.72 9.69 -10.52
N TYR A 711 -11.00 9.68 -10.91
CA TYR A 711 -11.44 9.84 -12.30
C TYR A 711 -12.21 11.15 -12.46
N THR A 712 -12.19 11.71 -13.66
CA THR A 712 -12.85 12.98 -13.97
C THR A 712 -13.55 12.92 -15.32
N ARG A 713 -14.64 13.67 -15.45
CA ARG A 713 -15.27 13.99 -16.75
C ARG A 713 -14.71 15.32 -17.22
N ASP A 714 -14.20 15.34 -18.44
CA ASP A 714 -13.64 16.54 -19.03
C ASP A 714 -14.72 17.58 -19.37
N LEU A 715 -14.40 18.84 -19.10
CA LEU A 715 -14.99 19.96 -19.81
C LEU A 715 -14.21 20.33 -21.06
N TYR A 716 -14.81 21.23 -21.83
CA TYR A 716 -14.24 21.72 -23.07
C TYR A 716 -12.99 22.56 -22.79
N ASP A 717 -11.84 22.02 -23.14
CA ASP A 717 -10.54 22.68 -23.05
C ASP A 717 -9.74 22.34 -24.31
N GLU A 718 -8.93 23.28 -24.79
CA GLU A 718 -8.11 23.01 -25.97
C GLU A 718 -7.19 21.81 -25.72
N LEU A 719 -6.69 21.61 -24.51
CA LEU A 719 -5.83 20.47 -24.16
C LEU A 719 -6.50 19.09 -24.35
N VAL A 720 -7.83 19.03 -24.40
CA VAL A 720 -8.59 17.81 -24.68
C VAL A 720 -9.31 17.88 -26.04
N SER A 721 -8.90 18.80 -26.93
CA SER A 721 -9.40 18.85 -28.29
C SER A 721 -8.93 17.64 -29.10
N PHE A 722 -9.61 17.33 -30.20
CA PHE A 722 -9.25 16.18 -31.02
C PHE A 722 -7.79 16.23 -31.52
N ASN A 723 -7.31 17.43 -31.87
CA ASN A 723 -5.95 17.65 -32.36
C ASN A 723 -4.91 17.66 -31.25
N GLU A 724 -5.26 18.18 -30.07
CA GLU A 724 -4.43 18.13 -28.86
C GLU A 724 -4.61 16.80 -28.10
N GLN A 725 -5.11 15.75 -28.73
CA GLN A 725 -5.13 14.39 -28.17
C GLN A 725 -4.44 13.37 -29.08
N VAL A 726 -3.64 13.82 -30.04
CA VAL A 726 -2.87 12.94 -30.94
C VAL A 726 -1.79 12.18 -30.15
N PRO A 727 -1.85 10.84 -30.10
CA PRO A 727 -0.88 10.02 -29.36
C PRO A 727 0.46 9.86 -30.08
N VAL A 728 1.50 9.45 -29.34
CA VAL A 728 2.84 9.25 -29.88
C VAL A 728 2.94 7.89 -30.59
N PHE A 729 3.36 7.88 -31.85
CA PHE A 729 3.57 6.64 -32.60
C PHE A 729 4.96 6.03 -32.30
N ARG A 730 5.00 4.80 -31.81
CA ARG A 730 6.23 4.02 -31.59
C ARG A 730 5.98 2.55 -31.89
N GLU A 731 6.95 1.91 -32.56
CA GLU A 731 6.95 0.46 -32.80
C GLU A 731 5.65 -0.09 -33.43
N GLY A 732 5.04 0.68 -34.33
CA GLY A 732 3.80 0.26 -35.01
C GLY A 732 2.51 0.56 -34.24
N ARG A 733 2.59 1.14 -33.04
CA ARG A 733 1.45 1.42 -32.16
C ARG A 733 1.42 2.85 -31.64
N TYR A 734 0.28 3.28 -31.14
CA TYR A 734 0.06 4.61 -30.58
C TYR A 734 0.00 4.58 -29.05
N HIS A 735 0.88 5.36 -28.43
CA HIS A 735 1.14 5.41 -27.00
C HIS A 735 0.56 6.68 -26.38
N GLY A 736 0.03 6.56 -25.17
CA GLY A 736 -0.48 7.67 -24.36
C GLY A 736 0.32 7.87 -23.07
N ASN A 737 -0.19 8.75 -22.20
CA ASN A 737 0.29 8.95 -20.84
C ASN A 737 -0.90 8.71 -19.87
N PRO A 738 -0.79 7.81 -18.87
CA PRO A 738 -1.85 7.62 -17.88
C PRO A 738 -2.11 8.83 -16.97
N PHE A 739 -1.13 9.71 -16.75
CA PHE A 739 -1.19 10.82 -15.79
C PHE A 739 -1.10 12.21 -16.43
N GLY A 740 -1.15 12.29 -17.76
CA GLY A 740 -1.01 13.55 -18.48
C GLY A 740 -1.47 13.47 -19.94
N PRO A 741 -1.30 14.56 -20.70
CA PRO A 741 -1.56 14.59 -22.14
C PRO A 741 -0.77 13.51 -22.90
N PRO A 742 -1.37 12.89 -23.93
CA PRO A 742 -0.73 11.81 -24.67
C PRO A 742 0.53 12.24 -25.46
N GLN A 743 0.76 13.54 -25.65
CA GLN A 743 1.91 14.10 -26.37
C GLN A 743 3.19 14.12 -25.54
N GLU A 744 3.09 14.09 -24.21
CA GLU A 744 4.27 14.16 -23.33
C GLU A 744 5.23 13.00 -23.59
N GLY A 745 4.72 11.88 -24.11
CA GLY A 745 5.55 10.88 -24.73
C GLY A 745 6.53 10.24 -23.75
N GLN A 746 6.18 10.15 -22.46
CA GLN A 746 6.87 9.29 -21.50
C GLN A 746 6.85 7.85 -22.03
N THR A 747 7.94 7.11 -21.77
CA THR A 747 8.11 5.78 -22.38
C THR A 747 7.42 4.71 -21.56
N ARG A 748 7.53 4.74 -20.22
CA ARG A 748 7.07 3.67 -19.32
C ARG A 748 6.73 4.18 -17.92
N HIS A 749 5.57 3.80 -17.40
CA HIS A 749 5.24 3.91 -15.98
C HIS A 749 5.04 2.51 -15.39
N THR A 750 6.04 2.00 -14.69
CA THR A 750 5.96 0.68 -14.05
C THR A 750 5.80 0.89 -12.54
N VAL A 751 4.83 0.22 -11.91
CA VAL A 751 4.50 0.48 -10.50
C VAL A 751 4.42 -0.80 -9.67
N PHE A 752 3.91 -1.89 -10.26
CA PHE A 752 3.69 -3.14 -9.54
C PHE A 752 4.56 -4.28 -10.04
N GLU A 753 4.91 -5.17 -9.11
CA GLU A 753 5.62 -6.40 -9.40
C GLU A 753 4.71 -7.64 -9.34
N LEU A 754 5.02 -8.62 -10.19
CA LEU A 754 4.61 -10.01 -10.00
C LEU A 754 5.77 -10.84 -9.44
N PRO A 755 5.50 -11.79 -8.52
CA PRO A 755 6.56 -12.61 -7.94
C PRO A 755 7.25 -13.45 -9.02
N ARG A 756 8.53 -13.78 -8.82
CA ARG A 756 9.28 -14.63 -9.76
C ARG A 756 9.32 -16.06 -9.26
N SER A 757 9.14 -17.02 -10.17
CA SER A 757 9.14 -18.46 -9.83
C SER A 757 10.48 -18.94 -9.27
N GLU A 758 11.57 -18.30 -9.68
CA GLU A 758 12.95 -18.62 -9.35
C GLU A 758 13.38 -18.07 -7.98
N THR A 759 12.77 -16.97 -7.53
CA THR A 759 13.07 -16.33 -6.24
C THR A 759 12.03 -16.65 -5.17
N GLY A 760 10.77 -16.87 -5.59
CA GLY A 760 9.64 -16.92 -4.67
C GLY A 760 9.50 -15.63 -3.85
N VAL A 761 8.90 -15.78 -2.66
CA VAL A 761 8.83 -14.72 -1.65
C VAL A 761 9.83 -15.01 -0.55
N ILE A 762 10.67 -14.01 -0.25
CA ILE A 762 11.74 -14.08 0.75
C ILE A 762 11.56 -13.07 1.89
N SER A 763 10.65 -12.12 1.73
CA SER A 763 10.36 -11.08 2.70
C SER A 763 8.87 -10.75 2.72
N LEU A 764 8.32 -10.46 3.91
CA LEU A 764 6.95 -9.95 4.04
C LEU A 764 6.77 -8.62 3.31
N GLY A 765 7.83 -7.81 3.17
CA GLY A 765 7.76 -6.53 2.46
C GLY A 765 7.40 -6.68 0.97
N GLN A 766 7.71 -7.82 0.34
CA GLN A 766 7.31 -8.07 -1.06
C GLN A 766 5.79 -8.15 -1.26
N LEU A 767 5.03 -8.45 -0.20
CA LEU A 767 3.57 -8.51 -0.26
C LEU A 767 2.92 -7.15 -0.49
N GLN A 768 3.68 -6.03 -0.44
CA GLN A 768 3.20 -4.69 -0.78
C GLN A 768 2.52 -4.62 -2.17
N HIS A 769 2.90 -5.50 -3.09
CA HIS A 769 2.35 -5.57 -4.45
C HIS A 769 1.00 -6.29 -4.55
N ALA A 770 0.61 -7.05 -3.53
CA ALA A 770 -0.65 -7.78 -3.50
C ALA A 770 -1.85 -6.82 -3.55
N LYS A 771 -2.83 -7.11 -4.42
CA LYS A 771 -4.05 -6.32 -4.53
C LYS A 771 -5.04 -6.76 -3.45
N LEU A 772 -5.16 -5.99 -2.38
CA LEU A 772 -6.04 -6.34 -1.25
C LEU A 772 -7.50 -5.90 -1.40
N SER A 773 -7.79 -5.01 -2.36
CA SER A 773 -9.14 -4.49 -2.55
C SER A 773 -9.47 -4.17 -4.02
N ASP A 774 -10.74 -4.35 -4.36
CA ASP A 774 -11.35 -3.97 -5.64
C ASP A 774 -12.08 -2.62 -5.59
N LEU A 775 -11.93 -1.87 -4.50
CA LEU A 775 -12.49 -0.53 -4.31
C LEU A 775 -11.41 0.53 -4.55
N VAL A 776 -11.69 1.51 -5.41
CA VAL A 776 -10.69 2.50 -5.85
C VAL A 776 -10.14 3.37 -4.72
N TRP A 777 -10.89 3.58 -3.63
CA TRP A 777 -10.49 4.47 -2.54
C TRP A 777 -9.55 3.84 -1.51
N HIS A 778 -9.30 2.53 -1.59
CA HIS A 778 -8.22 1.92 -0.82
C HIS A 778 -6.87 2.16 -1.49
N PRO A 779 -5.76 2.24 -0.73
CA PRO A 779 -4.44 2.51 -1.28
C PRO A 779 -3.94 1.38 -2.17
N SER A 780 -3.07 1.72 -3.13
CA SER A 780 -2.43 0.74 -4.03
C SER A 780 -1.46 -0.18 -3.31
N PHE A 781 -0.77 0.37 -2.31
CA PHE A 781 0.19 -0.30 -1.44
C PHE A 781 -0.33 -0.25 -0.01
N ALA A 782 -1.00 -1.32 0.43
CA ALA A 782 -1.57 -1.41 1.77
C ALA A 782 -0.58 -2.03 2.79
N ILE A 783 0.20 -3.03 2.37
CA ILE A 783 1.14 -3.73 3.25
C ILE A 783 2.46 -2.98 3.29
N GLY A 784 2.97 -2.71 4.49
CA GLY A 784 4.23 -1.96 4.72
C GLY A 784 4.07 -0.44 4.64
N ASN A 785 2.98 0.06 4.04
CA ASN A 785 2.62 1.48 4.04
C ASN A 785 2.07 1.91 5.42
N SER A 786 2.31 3.17 5.79
CA SER A 786 1.92 3.73 7.08
C SER A 786 1.27 5.11 7.00
N LEU A 787 0.98 5.59 5.79
CA LEU A 787 0.22 6.83 5.58
C LEU A 787 -1.18 6.71 6.20
N VAL A 788 -1.62 7.77 6.87
CA VAL A 788 -3.02 7.92 7.29
C VAL A 788 -3.94 8.02 6.07
N ASP A 789 -5.10 7.36 6.11
CA ASP A 789 -6.13 7.56 5.08
C ASP A 789 -6.76 8.96 5.24
N PRO A 790 -6.67 9.85 4.24
CA PRO A 790 -7.22 11.20 4.32
C PRO A 790 -8.74 11.25 4.58
N ARG A 791 -9.48 10.16 4.32
CA ARG A 791 -10.92 10.07 4.57
C ARG A 791 -11.26 9.93 6.05
N LEU A 792 -10.28 9.65 6.92
CA LEU A 792 -10.51 9.68 8.37
C LEU A 792 -10.78 11.11 8.87
N GLY A 793 -10.24 12.11 8.18
CA GLY A 793 -10.18 13.48 8.67
C GLY A 793 -9.29 13.62 9.91
N LEU A 794 -9.01 14.86 10.33
CA LEU A 794 -8.16 15.13 11.49
C LEU A 794 -8.72 14.50 12.78
N GLU A 795 -10.04 14.54 12.97
CA GLU A 795 -10.69 13.95 14.15
C GLU A 795 -10.72 12.41 14.14
N GLY A 796 -10.60 11.78 12.97
CA GLY A 796 -10.58 10.32 12.82
C GLY A 796 -9.20 9.68 12.95
N MET A 797 -8.12 10.47 13.05
CA MET A 797 -6.74 9.95 13.14
C MET A 797 -6.49 9.05 14.36
N THR A 798 -7.27 9.22 15.43
CA THR A 798 -7.19 8.39 16.65
C THR A 798 -7.79 6.99 16.48
N GLY A 799 -8.26 6.65 15.29
CA GLY A 799 -8.77 5.34 14.94
C GLY A 799 -8.52 4.98 13.48
N THR A 800 -9.24 3.97 13.01
CA THR A 800 -9.10 3.40 11.65
C THR A 800 -10.38 3.45 10.84
N ILE A 801 -11.46 4.02 11.39
CA ILE A 801 -12.74 4.19 10.69
C ILE A 801 -13.10 5.68 10.70
N PRO A 802 -13.57 6.24 9.57
CA PRO A 802 -14.02 7.62 9.53
C PRO A 802 -15.14 7.90 10.53
N ARG A 803 -15.08 9.04 11.20
CA ARG A 803 -16.14 9.49 12.11
C ARG A 803 -17.36 10.01 11.33
N SER A 804 -18.54 9.88 11.93
CA SER A 804 -19.81 10.36 11.37
C SER A 804 -20.65 11.08 12.43
N ASP A 805 -21.34 12.13 12.03
CA ASP A 805 -22.13 12.98 12.95
C ASP A 805 -23.50 12.39 13.32
N SER A 806 -23.92 11.30 12.66
CA SER A 806 -25.21 10.67 12.91
C SER A 806 -25.12 9.14 12.98
N GLU A 807 -25.91 8.54 13.87
CA GLU A 807 -26.00 7.08 14.03
C GLU A 807 -26.45 6.39 12.73
N ASP A 808 -27.30 7.02 11.92
CA ASP A 808 -27.84 6.41 10.70
C ASP A 808 -26.81 6.38 9.56
N GLU A 809 -25.99 7.41 9.41
CA GLU A 809 -24.82 7.33 8.52
C GLU A 809 -23.84 6.29 9.02
N HIS A 810 -23.58 6.28 10.33
CA HIS A 810 -22.66 5.31 10.91
C HIS A 810 -23.09 3.86 10.61
N LYS A 811 -24.37 3.54 10.80
CA LYS A 811 -24.98 2.23 10.46
C LYS A 811 -24.81 1.81 9.01
N LEU A 812 -24.57 2.72 8.07
CA LEU A 812 -24.41 2.41 6.64
C LEU A 812 -23.00 2.68 6.13
N GLY A 813 -22.03 2.87 7.03
CA GLY A 813 -20.69 3.29 6.65
C GLY A 813 -20.76 4.52 5.74
N GLY A 814 -21.66 5.45 6.07
CA GLY A 814 -22.03 6.71 5.41
C GLY A 814 -22.55 6.60 3.99
N PHE A 815 -22.88 5.41 3.49
CA PHE A 815 -23.72 5.26 2.31
C PHE A 815 -25.20 5.55 2.63
N HIS A 816 -25.45 6.73 3.17
CA HIS A 816 -26.74 7.28 3.59
C HIS A 816 -26.94 8.63 2.91
N ARG A 817 -28.20 9.04 2.70
CA ARG A 817 -28.57 10.27 1.98
C ARG A 817 -27.91 11.58 2.46
N ASN A 818 -27.46 11.67 3.71
CA ASN A 818 -26.83 12.89 4.22
C ASN A 818 -25.38 13.05 3.72
N ALA A 819 -24.63 11.95 3.68
CA ALA A 819 -23.24 11.94 3.23
C ALA A 819 -23.14 11.77 1.70
N ILE A 820 -24.04 10.99 1.10
CA ILE A 820 -24.15 10.86 -0.37
C ILE A 820 -24.80 12.10 -1.01
N GLY A 821 -25.82 12.66 -0.38
CA GLY A 821 -26.66 13.74 -0.93
C GLY A 821 -28.00 13.27 -1.47
N TRP A 822 -28.87 14.24 -1.74
CA TRP A 822 -30.15 14.04 -2.43
C TRP A 822 -30.68 15.36 -3.00
N SER A 823 -31.46 15.29 -4.08
CA SER A 823 -32.08 16.47 -4.68
C SER A 823 -33.57 16.57 -4.36
N SER A 824 -34.06 17.80 -4.18
CA SER A 824 -35.50 18.07 -4.08
C SER A 824 -36.19 18.18 -5.45
N ASP A 825 -35.40 18.20 -6.54
CA ASP A 825 -35.90 18.14 -7.91
C ASP A 825 -36.32 16.70 -8.24
N ALA A 826 -37.62 16.50 -8.44
CA ALA A 826 -38.21 15.20 -8.77
C ALA A 826 -37.74 14.61 -10.12
N GLN A 827 -37.05 15.41 -10.96
CA GLN A 827 -36.38 14.89 -12.17
C GLN A 827 -35.00 14.31 -11.87
N ARG A 828 -34.39 14.70 -10.74
CA ARG A 828 -33.04 14.28 -10.32
C ARG A 828 -33.06 13.26 -9.20
N SER A 829 -34.17 13.13 -8.47
CA SER A 829 -34.31 12.09 -7.45
C SER A 829 -35.77 11.70 -7.33
N SER A 830 -36.06 10.40 -7.24
CA SER A 830 -37.43 9.92 -6.98
C SER A 830 -37.88 10.24 -5.55
N ASP A 831 -36.93 10.20 -4.62
CA ASP A 831 -37.12 10.44 -3.18
C ASP A 831 -35.77 10.83 -2.54
N ARG A 832 -35.71 10.91 -1.21
CA ARG A 832 -34.50 11.36 -0.50
C ARG A 832 -33.41 10.30 -0.38
N GLU A 833 -33.71 9.02 -0.61
CA GLU A 833 -32.78 7.91 -0.41
C GLU A 833 -32.29 7.29 -1.73
N ALA A 834 -32.95 7.58 -2.86
CA ALA A 834 -32.68 7.00 -4.17
C ALA A 834 -31.19 6.93 -4.55
N TRP A 835 -30.43 8.01 -4.37
CA TRP A 835 -28.99 8.04 -4.71
C TRP A 835 -28.17 7.08 -3.85
N ALA A 836 -28.49 7.02 -2.55
CA ALA A 836 -27.82 6.13 -1.63
C ALA A 836 -28.24 4.66 -1.83
N GLU A 837 -29.51 4.38 -2.15
CA GLU A 837 -29.99 3.02 -2.54
C GLU A 837 -29.24 2.51 -3.77
N GLN A 838 -29.11 3.35 -4.80
CA GLN A 838 -28.39 3.00 -6.02
C GLN A 838 -26.89 2.75 -5.76
N ALA A 839 -26.25 3.57 -4.93
CA ALA A 839 -24.86 3.37 -4.54
C ALA A 839 -24.65 2.04 -3.80
N ARG A 840 -25.53 1.70 -2.85
CA ARG A 840 -25.48 0.43 -2.11
C ARG A 840 -25.70 -0.76 -3.03
N ALA A 841 -26.68 -0.71 -3.93
CA ALA A 841 -26.95 -1.78 -4.88
C ALA A 841 -25.78 -2.02 -5.85
N LEU A 842 -25.14 -0.95 -6.33
CA LEU A 842 -23.93 -1.04 -7.15
C LEU A 842 -22.77 -1.72 -6.40
N LEU A 843 -22.72 -1.54 -5.07
CA LEU A 843 -21.78 -2.17 -4.15
C LEU A 843 -22.35 -3.45 -3.49
N GLN A 844 -23.26 -4.15 -4.18
CA GLN A 844 -23.80 -5.47 -3.79
C GLN A 844 -24.48 -5.48 -2.41
N ASP A 845 -25.09 -4.35 -2.04
CA ASP A 845 -25.74 -4.08 -0.75
C ASP A 845 -24.83 -4.31 0.46
N ILE A 846 -23.51 -4.35 0.26
CA ILE A 846 -22.52 -4.58 1.32
C ILE A 846 -22.53 -3.48 2.40
N PRO A 847 -22.69 -2.19 2.06
CA PRO A 847 -22.71 -1.13 3.07
C PRO A 847 -23.79 -1.28 4.15
N ASP A 848 -24.83 -2.09 3.91
CA ASP A 848 -25.87 -2.37 4.91
C ASP A 848 -25.31 -3.10 6.13
N ASP A 849 -24.28 -3.93 5.95
CA ASP A 849 -23.72 -4.79 7.00
C ASP A 849 -22.24 -4.48 7.30
N ASP A 850 -21.48 -3.94 6.34
CA ASP A 850 -20.01 -3.78 6.42
C ASP A 850 -19.56 -2.31 6.18
N HIS A 851 -18.42 -1.93 6.77
CA HIS A 851 -17.68 -0.72 6.46
C HIS A 851 -16.78 -0.94 5.25
N LEU A 852 -17.02 -0.17 4.20
CA LEU A 852 -16.18 -0.18 2.98
C LEU A 852 -15.09 0.89 2.96
N VAL A 853 -15.12 1.86 3.89
CA VAL A 853 -14.14 2.94 3.99
C VAL A 853 -13.49 2.85 5.37
N TYR A 854 -12.21 2.50 5.40
CA TYR A 854 -11.39 2.36 6.60
C TYR A 854 -9.90 2.40 6.24
N ASP A 855 -9.05 2.60 7.23
CA ASP A 855 -7.59 2.61 7.09
C ASP A 855 -7.06 1.19 6.84
N LEU A 856 -7.09 0.78 5.57
CA LEU A 856 -6.68 -0.56 5.14
C LEU A 856 -5.19 -0.83 5.43
N SER A 857 -4.32 0.18 5.31
CA SER A 857 -2.89 0.01 5.56
C SER A 857 -2.62 -0.34 7.02
N TYR A 858 -3.22 0.40 7.95
CA TYR A 858 -3.08 0.13 9.38
C TYR A 858 -3.57 -1.28 9.74
N GLU A 859 -4.77 -1.63 9.26
CA GLU A 859 -5.46 -2.90 9.51
C GLU A 859 -4.67 -4.11 8.95
N ALA A 860 -4.18 -4.01 7.71
CA ALA A 860 -3.40 -5.08 7.08
C ALA A 860 -2.06 -5.31 7.80
N ASN A 861 -1.37 -4.23 8.19
CA ASN A 861 -0.11 -4.34 8.93
C ASN A 861 -0.32 -4.95 10.32
N GLN A 862 -1.39 -4.57 11.03
CA GLN A 862 -1.76 -5.20 12.30
C GLN A 862 -1.98 -6.71 12.13
N GLY A 863 -2.61 -7.13 11.03
CA GLY A 863 -2.86 -8.53 10.72
C GLY A 863 -1.63 -9.39 10.44
N LEU A 864 -0.54 -8.79 9.96
CA LEU A 864 0.56 -9.51 9.31
C LEU A 864 1.86 -9.56 10.12
N TRP A 865 2.38 -8.40 10.53
CA TRP A 865 3.81 -8.26 10.93
C TRP A 865 4.21 -8.99 12.20
N ASP A 866 3.31 -9.15 13.15
CA ASP A 866 3.60 -9.85 14.42
C ASP A 866 3.34 -11.36 14.35
N ARG A 867 2.33 -11.80 13.59
CA ARG A 867 1.85 -13.19 13.58
C ARG A 867 2.64 -14.12 12.68
N PHE A 868 3.25 -13.57 11.64
CA PHE A 868 3.81 -14.37 10.54
C PHE A 868 5.27 -14.07 10.27
N PHE A 869 5.93 -15.01 9.59
CA PHE A 869 7.22 -14.86 8.95
C PHE A 869 7.25 -15.70 7.66
N VAL A 870 8.32 -15.54 6.86
CA VAL A 870 8.54 -16.32 5.64
C VAL A 870 9.91 -17.00 5.72
N SER A 871 9.92 -18.32 5.94
CA SER A 871 11.15 -19.11 5.89
C SER A 871 11.71 -19.25 4.46
N SER A 872 10.83 -19.18 3.46
CA SER A 872 11.12 -19.34 2.02
C SER A 872 11.59 -20.75 1.63
N GLY A 873 11.58 -21.01 0.32
CA GLY A 873 12.04 -22.27 -0.26
C GLY A 873 11.05 -23.43 -0.08
N ASP A 874 11.04 -24.31 -1.08
CA ASP A 874 10.15 -25.48 -1.10
C ASP A 874 10.60 -26.59 -0.14
N ALA A 875 9.75 -27.62 0.01
CA ALA A 875 10.05 -28.79 0.83
C ALA A 875 11.40 -29.45 0.47
N GLY A 876 11.81 -29.41 -0.79
CA GLY A 876 13.10 -29.93 -1.26
C GLY A 876 14.27 -29.08 -0.76
N ALA A 877 14.18 -27.75 -0.91
CA ALA A 877 15.15 -26.80 -0.39
C ALA A 877 15.29 -26.92 1.13
N LYS A 878 14.17 -27.06 1.85
CA LYS A 878 14.16 -27.26 3.30
C LYS A 878 14.80 -28.57 3.73
N ALA A 879 14.55 -29.67 3.02
CA ALA A 879 15.22 -30.95 3.30
C ALA A 879 16.74 -30.86 3.06
N ALA A 880 17.14 -30.20 1.98
CA ALA A 880 18.54 -30.00 1.64
C ALA A 880 19.27 -29.09 2.65
N PHE A 881 18.58 -28.06 3.14
CA PHE A 881 19.05 -27.17 4.20
C PHE A 881 19.27 -27.90 5.53
N ILE A 882 18.45 -28.90 5.87
CA ILE A 882 18.69 -29.72 7.09
C ILE A 882 20.00 -30.51 6.99
N GLU A 883 20.29 -31.05 5.80
CA GLU A 883 21.50 -31.87 5.57
C GLU A 883 22.77 -31.03 5.60
N ASP A 884 22.75 -29.86 4.96
CA ASP A 884 23.90 -28.97 4.79
C ASP A 884 23.46 -27.50 4.84
N PRO A 885 23.24 -26.93 6.04
CA PRO A 885 22.73 -25.56 6.19
C PRO A 885 23.63 -24.48 5.59
N ASP A 886 24.95 -24.72 5.60
CA ASP A 886 25.94 -23.75 5.14
C ASP A 886 26.14 -23.84 3.62
N GLY A 887 26.18 -25.06 3.05
CA GLY A 887 26.30 -25.25 1.59
C GLY A 887 24.99 -25.14 0.82
N LYS A 888 23.84 -25.26 1.50
CA LYS A 888 22.49 -25.21 0.91
C LYS A 888 21.55 -24.33 1.74
N PRO A 889 21.85 -23.02 1.88
CA PRO A 889 21.01 -22.10 2.63
C PRO A 889 19.62 -21.96 2.01
N LEU A 890 18.63 -21.63 2.84
CA LEU A 890 17.31 -21.23 2.35
C LEU A 890 17.40 -19.92 1.55
N PRO A 891 16.44 -19.64 0.64
CA PRO A 891 16.37 -18.36 -0.07
C PRO A 891 16.44 -17.16 0.88
N ASN A 892 15.63 -17.16 1.94
CA ASN A 892 15.84 -16.30 3.09
C ASN A 892 16.99 -16.87 3.94
N GLY A 893 18.21 -16.54 3.53
CA GLY A 893 19.40 -17.00 4.23
C GLY A 893 19.50 -16.52 5.68
N ARG A 894 18.69 -15.58 6.20
CA ARG A 894 18.73 -15.19 7.63
C ARG A 894 18.24 -16.31 8.56
N MET A 895 17.56 -17.32 8.02
CA MET A 895 17.06 -18.45 8.78
C MET A 895 18.19 -19.44 9.11
N VAL A 896 18.38 -19.74 10.39
CA VAL A 896 19.36 -20.75 10.87
C VAL A 896 18.69 -21.78 11.76
N LEU A 897 19.24 -23.00 11.80
CA LEU A 897 18.72 -24.06 12.65
C LEU A 897 18.92 -23.74 14.15
N ALA A 898 17.84 -23.89 14.92
CA ALA A 898 17.88 -23.81 16.37
C ALA A 898 18.58 -25.05 16.96
N GLY A 899 19.80 -24.87 17.50
CA GLY A 899 20.58 -25.98 18.08
C GLY A 899 19.85 -26.71 19.21
N SER A 900 19.03 -26.00 19.99
CA SER A 900 18.26 -26.54 21.11
C SER A 900 17.18 -27.54 20.72
N THR A 901 16.73 -27.57 19.46
CA THR A 901 15.64 -28.43 18.99
C THR A 901 16.09 -29.39 17.88
N ARG A 902 17.40 -29.49 17.62
CA ARG A 902 17.96 -30.29 16.51
C ARG A 902 17.64 -31.79 16.60
N SER A 903 17.47 -32.35 17.81
CA SER A 903 17.10 -33.76 18.00
C SER A 903 15.67 -34.09 17.55
N GLU A 904 14.83 -33.06 17.43
CA GLU A 904 13.41 -33.18 17.10
C GLU A 904 13.10 -32.79 15.64
N LEU A 905 14.10 -32.26 14.92
CA LEU A 905 13.98 -31.69 13.59
C LEU A 905 13.75 -32.77 12.53
N THR A 906 12.73 -32.58 11.70
CA THR A 906 12.49 -33.36 10.47
C THR A 906 12.09 -32.44 9.32
N SER A 907 12.14 -32.95 8.09
CA SER A 907 11.66 -32.24 6.89
C SER A 907 10.22 -31.78 7.01
N GLU A 908 9.36 -32.59 7.63
CA GLU A 908 7.95 -32.27 7.80
C GLU A 908 7.76 -31.15 8.81
N ARG A 909 8.52 -31.16 9.93
CA ARG A 909 8.37 -30.14 10.99
C ARG A 909 8.91 -28.78 10.60
N ILE A 910 9.97 -28.71 9.78
CA ILE A 910 10.49 -27.41 9.27
C ILE A 910 9.63 -26.85 8.13
N ALA A 911 8.88 -27.71 7.43
CA ALA A 911 7.94 -27.31 6.39
C ALA A 911 6.53 -27.01 6.94
N ASP A 912 6.26 -27.32 8.20
CA ASP A 912 4.97 -27.13 8.85
C ASP A 912 4.79 -25.69 9.34
N PHE A 913 3.59 -25.16 9.10
CA PHE A 913 3.21 -23.79 9.42
C PHE A 913 3.37 -23.43 10.91
N HIS A 914 3.03 -24.34 11.83
CA HIS A 914 3.10 -24.09 13.28
C HIS A 914 4.48 -24.38 13.86
N GLN A 915 5.18 -25.36 13.30
CA GLN A 915 6.40 -25.92 13.89
C GLN A 915 7.70 -25.33 13.35
N ALA A 916 7.71 -24.72 12.15
CA ALA A 916 8.94 -24.20 11.54
C ALA A 916 9.68 -23.22 12.47
N ALA A 917 8.95 -22.28 13.10
CA ALA A 917 9.49 -21.31 14.04
C ALA A 917 10.12 -21.93 15.31
N TYR A 918 9.77 -23.18 15.66
CA TYR A 918 10.37 -23.89 16.80
C TYR A 918 11.78 -24.44 16.46
N HIS A 919 12.06 -24.57 15.17
CA HIS A 919 13.30 -25.13 14.63
C HIS A 919 14.22 -24.11 13.97
N LEU A 920 13.75 -22.87 13.82
CA LEU A 920 14.48 -21.79 13.18
C LEU A 920 14.75 -20.63 14.16
N LEU A 921 15.86 -19.95 13.94
CA LEU A 921 16.21 -18.66 14.53
C LEU A 921 16.53 -17.68 13.41
N VAL A 922 16.40 -16.39 13.72
CA VAL A 922 16.82 -15.30 12.84
C VAL A 922 18.25 -14.90 13.19
N ASP A 923 19.19 -15.09 12.26
CA ASP A 923 20.59 -14.73 12.42
C ASP A 923 20.83 -13.25 12.11
N GLY A 924 21.35 -12.51 13.08
CA GLY A 924 21.44 -11.05 13.02
C GLY A 924 20.10 -10.35 13.27
N ALA A 925 19.22 -10.93 14.10
CA ALA A 925 18.00 -10.24 14.52
C ALA A 925 18.32 -8.85 15.06
N PHE A 926 17.55 -7.85 14.64
CA PHE A 926 17.79 -6.45 14.92
C PHE A 926 16.57 -5.81 15.58
N ASN A 927 16.79 -5.27 16.79
CA ASN A 927 15.73 -4.66 17.58
C ASN A 927 15.44 -3.24 17.09
N VAL A 928 14.22 -3.01 16.61
CA VAL A 928 13.73 -1.72 16.08
C VAL A 928 13.79 -0.59 17.11
N ASN A 929 13.87 -0.91 18.40
CA ASN A 929 14.03 0.06 19.49
C ASN A 929 15.49 0.53 19.68
N SER A 930 16.41 0.21 18.76
CA SER A 930 17.78 0.69 18.81
C SER A 930 17.87 2.20 18.59
N THR A 931 18.57 2.89 19.49
CA THR A 931 18.93 4.31 19.38
C THR A 931 20.36 4.51 18.84
N ARG A 932 20.97 3.47 18.24
CA ARG A 932 22.35 3.49 17.74
C ARG A 932 22.38 3.84 16.25
N VAL A 933 22.88 5.03 15.93
CA VAL A 933 23.00 5.51 14.54
C VAL A 933 23.93 4.60 13.72
N GLU A 934 25.09 4.27 14.26
CA GLU A 934 26.07 3.42 13.57
C GLU A 934 25.54 2.00 13.29
N ALA A 935 24.71 1.46 14.19
CA ALA A 935 24.07 0.17 13.96
C ALA A 935 23.05 0.24 12.80
N TRP A 936 22.24 1.30 12.74
CA TRP A 936 21.30 1.52 11.64
C TRP A 936 22.02 1.75 10.31
N LYS A 937 23.13 2.51 10.28
CA LYS A 937 23.96 2.71 9.08
C LYS A 937 24.44 1.38 8.50
N ALA A 938 25.01 0.54 9.34
CA ALA A 938 25.52 -0.77 8.94
C ALA A 938 24.41 -1.71 8.42
N MET A 939 23.20 -1.63 9.00
CA MET A 939 22.05 -2.41 8.55
C MET A 939 21.48 -1.91 7.22
N LEU A 940 21.36 -0.59 7.03
CA LEU A 940 20.81 0.02 5.81
C LEU A 940 21.75 -0.18 4.61
N ALA A 941 23.05 -0.20 4.83
CA ALA A 941 24.04 -0.39 3.78
C ALA A 941 24.37 -1.85 3.49
N ALA A 942 23.57 -2.81 3.95
CA ALA A 942 23.85 -4.24 3.77
C ALA A 942 24.09 -4.64 2.30
N THR A 943 23.43 -3.97 1.34
CA THR A 943 23.55 -4.23 -0.11
C THR A 943 24.71 -3.49 -0.80
N ARG A 944 25.51 -2.70 -0.07
CA ARG A 944 26.59 -1.86 -0.60
C ARG A 944 27.59 -2.65 -1.46
N ASP A 945 28.00 -3.82 -1.00
CA ASP A 945 28.98 -4.71 -1.66
C ASP A 945 28.42 -5.45 -2.91
N THR A 946 27.27 -5.04 -3.42
CA THR A 946 26.69 -5.57 -4.66
C THR A 946 26.99 -4.64 -5.84
N GLU A 947 26.88 -5.15 -7.07
CA GLU A 947 27.08 -4.34 -8.29
C GLU A 947 26.08 -3.17 -8.42
N LEU A 948 25.02 -3.13 -7.60
CA LEU A 948 23.99 -2.09 -7.58
C LEU A 948 24.24 -0.99 -6.53
N GLY A 949 25.28 -1.12 -5.68
CA GLY A 949 25.45 -0.26 -4.51
C GLY A 949 24.33 -0.44 -3.48
N THR A 950 24.09 0.57 -2.64
CA THR A 950 23.04 0.55 -1.60
C THR A 950 21.66 0.78 -2.20
N SER A 951 21.10 -0.26 -2.82
CA SER A 951 19.82 -0.21 -3.51
C SER A 951 18.64 -0.61 -2.63
N PHE A 952 17.56 0.16 -2.70
CA PHE A 952 16.23 -0.14 -2.14
C PHE A 952 15.23 -0.30 -3.27
N SER A 953 15.28 -1.45 -3.94
CA SER A 953 14.44 -1.69 -5.11
C SER A 953 13.06 -2.21 -4.73
N ARG A 954 12.01 -1.48 -5.15
CA ARG A 954 10.63 -1.94 -5.06
C ARG A 954 10.37 -3.17 -5.93
N MET A 955 11.03 -3.22 -7.08
CA MET A 955 10.93 -4.30 -8.07
C MET A 955 12.24 -5.09 -8.12
N LEU A 956 12.16 -6.40 -8.10
CA LEU A 956 13.28 -7.32 -8.25
C LEU A 956 14.05 -7.10 -9.54
N GLU A 957 13.29 -6.88 -10.61
CA GLU A 957 13.81 -6.60 -11.94
C GLU A 957 13.17 -5.30 -12.42
N PRO A 958 13.80 -4.13 -12.14
CA PRO A 958 13.38 -2.87 -12.71
C PRO A 958 13.52 -2.92 -14.24
N VAL A 959 12.70 -2.13 -14.93
CA VAL A 959 12.74 -2.07 -16.40
C VAL A 959 13.83 -1.09 -16.88
N GLU A 960 14.18 -0.14 -16.02
CA GLU A 960 15.23 0.86 -16.23
C GLU A 960 16.35 0.70 -15.17
N GLY A 961 17.40 1.54 -15.25
CA GLY A 961 18.56 1.47 -14.35
C GLY A 961 18.32 2.00 -12.93
N SER A 962 19.39 2.39 -12.24
CA SER A 962 19.32 3.03 -10.93
C SER A 962 18.80 4.46 -11.00
N HIS A 963 18.14 4.91 -9.93
CA HIS A 963 17.71 6.29 -9.69
C HIS A 963 18.38 6.82 -8.42
N GLY A 964 19.15 7.90 -8.55
CA GLY A 964 19.86 8.59 -7.46
C GLY A 964 19.31 10.00 -7.19
N GLU A 965 19.87 10.69 -6.18
CA GLU A 965 19.45 12.07 -5.81
C GLU A 965 19.73 13.12 -6.90
N ASP A 966 20.67 12.85 -7.82
CA ASP A 966 21.02 13.73 -8.93
C ASP A 966 20.11 13.54 -10.17
N ASP A 967 19.30 12.49 -10.19
CA ASP A 967 18.40 12.17 -11.31
C ASP A 967 17.05 12.90 -11.16
N PRO A 968 16.48 13.49 -12.23
CA PRO A 968 15.16 14.10 -12.18
C PRO A 968 14.08 13.06 -11.82
N GLY A 969 13.11 13.43 -10.97
CA GLY A 969 12.00 12.56 -10.58
C GLY A 969 11.10 12.18 -11.76
N ASN A 970 11.02 13.02 -12.79
CA ASN A 970 10.23 12.77 -14.01
C ASN A 970 10.93 11.91 -15.08
N SER A 971 12.12 11.39 -14.79
CA SER A 971 12.88 10.52 -15.69
C SER A 971 12.29 9.10 -15.79
N ASP A 972 12.68 8.36 -16.83
CA ASP A 972 12.29 6.95 -17.00
C ASP A 972 12.80 6.08 -15.82
N SER A 973 13.99 6.36 -15.27
CA SER A 973 14.52 5.72 -14.05
C SER A 973 13.71 6.06 -12.80
N GLY A 974 13.14 7.27 -12.72
CA GLY A 974 12.24 7.66 -11.62
C GLY A 974 10.94 6.83 -11.59
N TRP A 975 10.44 6.41 -12.76
CA TRP A 975 9.18 5.65 -12.88
C TRP A 975 9.34 4.15 -13.14
N ALA A 976 10.55 3.67 -13.42
CA ALA A 976 10.76 2.26 -13.76
C ALA A 976 12.14 1.70 -13.34
N GLY A 977 12.93 2.47 -12.58
CA GLY A 977 14.24 2.09 -12.06
C GLY A 977 14.25 1.66 -10.59
N SER A 978 15.46 1.45 -10.04
CA SER A 978 15.69 1.12 -8.62
C SER A 978 16.28 2.31 -7.86
N ARG A 979 15.72 2.67 -6.70
CA ARG A 979 16.32 3.71 -5.84
C ARG A 979 17.65 3.24 -5.28
N VAL A 980 18.69 4.07 -5.38
CA VAL A 980 20.02 3.85 -4.80
C VAL A 980 20.41 5.05 -3.95
N LEU A 981 20.89 4.81 -2.74
CA LEU A 981 21.31 5.86 -1.78
C LEU A 981 22.82 5.95 -1.65
N GLN A 982 23.33 7.18 -1.51
CA GLN A 982 24.71 7.48 -1.17
C GLN A 982 24.97 7.34 0.34
N ASP A 983 26.25 7.28 0.73
CA ASP A 983 26.68 7.08 2.11
C ASP A 983 26.16 8.16 3.07
N ASP A 984 26.14 9.41 2.62
CA ASP A 984 25.64 10.53 3.38
C ASP A 984 24.10 10.55 3.47
N GLU A 985 23.39 10.07 2.45
CA GLU A 985 21.95 9.81 2.53
C GLU A 985 21.66 8.71 3.57
N ILE A 986 22.46 7.63 3.61
CA ILE A 986 22.33 6.54 4.59
C ILE A 986 22.58 7.03 6.02
N GLU A 987 23.60 7.86 6.23
CA GLU A 987 23.88 8.46 7.54
C GLU A 987 22.70 9.33 8.01
N ARG A 988 22.20 10.22 7.15
CA ARG A 988 21.03 11.05 7.48
C ARG A 988 19.79 10.21 7.77
N LEU A 989 19.55 9.16 6.98
CA LEU A 989 18.44 8.24 7.20
C LEU A 989 18.55 7.52 8.54
N ALA A 990 19.74 7.02 8.89
CA ALA A 990 19.96 6.36 10.18
C ALA A 990 19.74 7.29 11.37
N VAL A 991 20.23 8.54 11.30
CA VAL A 991 19.96 9.58 12.32
C VAL A 991 18.46 9.84 12.42
N ALA A 992 17.79 10.03 11.29
CA ALA A 992 16.36 10.24 11.24
C ALA A 992 15.57 9.04 11.77
N ILE A 993 15.99 7.80 11.56
CA ILE A 993 15.32 6.64 12.16
C ILE A 993 15.45 6.67 13.69
N VAL A 994 16.66 6.90 14.22
CA VAL A 994 16.91 6.97 15.67
C VAL A 994 16.08 8.06 16.33
N ASP A 995 15.94 9.22 15.70
CA ASP A 995 15.12 10.30 16.22
C ASP A 995 13.62 9.92 16.27
N GLU A 996 13.10 9.13 15.30
CA GLU A 996 11.71 8.65 15.33
C GLU A 996 11.54 7.55 16.38
N VAL A 997 12.57 6.72 16.58
CA VAL A 997 12.61 5.71 17.65
C VAL A 997 12.56 6.39 19.02
N ARG A 998 13.34 7.47 19.25
CA ARG A 998 13.29 8.23 20.52
C ARG A 998 11.94 8.93 20.72
N LYS A 999 11.36 9.45 19.64
CA LYS A 999 10.08 10.17 19.69
C LYS A 999 8.91 9.25 20.00
N ARG A 1000 8.82 8.11 19.30
CA ARG A 1000 7.67 7.20 19.35
C ARG A 1000 7.87 6.06 20.33
N GLY A 1001 9.10 5.62 20.51
CA GLY A 1001 9.44 4.40 21.22
C GLY A 1001 9.12 4.44 22.73
N PRO A 1002 9.07 3.25 23.36
CA PRO A 1002 9.39 1.97 22.74
C PRO A 1002 8.22 1.46 21.87
N PHE A 1003 8.55 0.86 20.73
CA PHE A 1003 7.60 0.13 19.90
C PHE A 1003 7.28 -1.20 20.57
N LEU A 1004 5.99 -1.44 20.76
CA LEU A 1004 5.52 -2.58 21.58
C LEU A 1004 5.26 -3.85 20.77
N SER A 1005 5.38 -3.78 19.44
CA SER A 1005 5.31 -4.90 18.51
C SER A 1005 5.94 -4.47 17.17
N LEU A 1006 6.08 -5.39 16.21
CA LEU A 1006 6.59 -5.02 14.88
C LEU A 1006 5.53 -4.24 14.08
N ALA A 1007 4.25 -4.60 14.18
CA ALA A 1007 3.18 -3.81 13.57
C ALA A 1007 3.12 -2.39 14.13
N ASP A 1008 3.47 -2.20 15.41
CA ASP A 1008 3.54 -0.88 16.06
C ASP A 1008 4.66 0.01 15.49
N PHE A 1009 5.76 -0.59 15.02
CA PHE A 1009 6.86 0.11 14.36
C PHE A 1009 6.52 0.48 12.92
N VAL A 1010 5.86 -0.44 12.20
CA VAL A 1010 5.45 -0.24 10.82
C VAL A 1010 4.33 0.79 10.72
N ASN A 1011 3.34 0.74 11.60
CA ASN A 1011 2.19 1.64 11.53
C ASN A 1011 2.45 3.04 12.10
N ARG A 1012 1.61 4.00 11.67
CA ARG A 1012 1.42 5.27 12.38
C ARG A 1012 0.81 5.05 13.78
N ARG A 1013 0.97 6.00 14.69
CA ARG A 1013 0.24 5.99 15.96
C ARG A 1013 -1.24 6.29 15.69
N LEU A 1014 -2.15 5.76 16.51
CA LEU A 1014 -3.55 6.21 16.50
C LEU A 1014 -3.67 7.41 17.45
N ALA A 1015 -3.13 8.55 17.01
CA ALA A 1015 -3.03 9.79 17.75
C ALA A 1015 -3.38 10.99 16.85
N ASP A 1016 -3.67 12.14 17.47
CA ASP A 1016 -4.03 13.40 16.82
C ASP A 1016 -2.82 14.35 16.62
N ASP A 1017 -1.60 13.86 16.84
CA ASP A 1017 -0.35 14.58 16.61
C ASP A 1017 0.37 14.11 15.32
N GLU A 1018 1.57 14.63 15.08
CA GLU A 1018 2.40 14.28 13.92
C GLU A 1018 2.72 12.78 13.81
N THR A 1019 2.74 12.04 14.93
CA THR A 1019 2.96 10.59 14.92
C THR A 1019 1.77 9.83 14.35
N GLY A 1020 0.60 10.48 14.31
CA GLY A 1020 -0.62 9.96 13.72
C GLY A 1020 -0.72 10.07 12.21
N ARG A 1021 0.20 10.80 11.55
CA ARG A 1021 0.17 11.02 10.09
C ARG A 1021 0.84 9.89 9.31
N THR A 1022 2.01 9.44 9.76
CA THR A 1022 2.82 8.40 9.11
C THR A 1022 3.57 7.55 10.14
N GLY A 1023 4.06 6.38 9.73
CA GLY A 1023 4.91 5.50 10.53
C GLY A 1023 6.35 5.98 10.67
N ALA A 1024 7.15 5.28 11.49
CA ALA A 1024 8.49 5.73 11.88
C ALA A 1024 9.48 5.82 10.70
N LEU A 1025 9.48 4.83 9.81
CA LEU A 1025 10.40 4.82 8.67
C LEU A 1025 10.00 5.85 7.60
N GLN A 1026 8.70 6.00 7.32
CA GLN A 1026 8.26 7.03 6.37
C GLN A 1026 8.58 8.43 6.89
N ALA A 1027 8.31 8.72 8.16
CA ALA A 1027 8.68 10.00 8.78
C ALA A 1027 10.20 10.25 8.79
N ALA A 1028 11.02 9.20 8.86
CA ALA A 1028 12.47 9.31 8.74
C ALA A 1028 12.91 9.66 7.30
N ILE A 1029 12.34 9.01 6.28
CA ILE A 1029 12.58 9.31 4.85
C ILE A 1029 12.25 10.78 4.56
N ASP A 1030 11.11 11.26 5.07
CA ASP A 1030 10.59 12.60 4.81
C ASP A 1030 11.46 13.73 5.39
N ARG A 1031 12.45 13.42 6.25
CA ARG A 1031 13.36 14.40 6.89
C ARG A 1031 14.86 14.13 6.71
N ALA A 1032 15.20 13.07 5.97
CA ALA A 1032 16.58 12.60 5.82
C ALA A 1032 17.32 13.22 4.61
N GLY A 1033 16.71 14.20 3.94
CA GLY A 1033 17.33 15.00 2.91
C GLY A 1033 18.27 16.09 3.47
N PRO A 1034 19.04 16.77 2.60
CA PRO A 1034 19.88 17.89 2.99
C PRO A 1034 19.07 18.98 3.71
N ARG A 1035 19.64 19.60 4.75
CA ARG A 1035 18.98 20.67 5.55
C ARG A 1035 17.66 20.28 6.23
N GLY A 1036 17.35 18.98 6.31
CA GLY A 1036 16.12 18.47 6.91
C GLY A 1036 14.96 18.30 5.93
N ASP A 1037 15.24 18.37 4.62
CA ASP A 1037 14.28 18.10 3.53
C ASP A 1037 14.03 16.57 3.38
N SER A 1038 13.29 16.15 2.36
CA SER A 1038 13.01 14.72 2.08
C SER A 1038 14.13 14.05 1.27
N LEU A 1039 14.31 12.74 1.41
CA LEU A 1039 15.13 11.94 0.48
C LEU A 1039 14.51 11.78 -0.93
N ASN A 1040 13.28 12.24 -1.12
CA ASN A 1040 12.58 12.25 -2.39
C ASN A 1040 12.42 13.67 -2.96
N GLN A 1041 13.32 14.59 -2.60
CA GLN A 1041 13.17 16.01 -2.93
C GLN A 1041 13.01 16.27 -4.42
N GLU A 1042 13.68 15.48 -5.27
CA GLU A 1042 13.57 15.52 -6.73
C GLU A 1042 12.13 15.27 -7.22
N PHE A 1043 11.38 14.38 -6.56
CA PHE A 1043 9.97 14.12 -6.87
C PHE A 1043 9.04 15.19 -6.29
N LEU A 1044 9.41 15.81 -5.17
CA LEU A 1044 8.66 16.94 -4.61
C LEU A 1044 8.80 18.17 -5.51
N ASP A 1045 9.96 18.36 -6.14
CA ASP A 1045 10.22 19.45 -7.07
C ASP A 1045 9.52 19.25 -8.43
N ASP A 1046 9.57 18.03 -8.99
CA ASP A 1046 8.96 17.71 -10.29
C ASP A 1046 7.44 17.44 -10.21
N TYR A 1047 6.95 16.91 -9.09
CA TYR A 1047 5.55 16.52 -8.89
C TYR A 1047 4.97 17.02 -7.56
N PRO A 1048 4.96 18.34 -7.31
CA PRO A 1048 4.52 18.90 -6.04
C PRO A 1048 3.03 18.63 -5.79
N LEU A 1049 2.67 18.39 -4.53
CA LEU A 1049 1.28 18.32 -4.05
C LEU A 1049 1.10 19.29 -2.88
N ASN A 1050 0.14 20.22 -3.00
CA ASN A 1050 -0.19 21.16 -1.94
C ASN A 1050 -1.11 20.52 -0.89
N ASN A 1051 -0.54 20.25 0.29
CA ASN A 1051 -1.21 19.73 1.48
C ASN A 1051 -1.07 20.67 2.69
N GLU A 1052 -0.82 21.96 2.48
CA GLU A 1052 -0.56 22.92 3.56
C GLU A 1052 -1.85 23.30 4.31
N ASP A 1053 -2.95 23.45 3.59
CA ASP A 1053 -4.23 23.91 4.10
C ASP A 1053 -5.37 22.94 3.74
N PRO A 1054 -6.42 22.84 4.58
CA PRO A 1054 -7.62 22.08 4.25
C PRO A 1054 -8.36 22.77 3.10
N ILE A 1055 -9.15 22.00 2.35
CA ILE A 1055 -10.07 22.57 1.38
C ILE A 1055 -11.16 23.32 2.14
N ARG A 1056 -11.48 24.54 1.68
CA ARG A 1056 -12.52 25.34 2.31
C ARG A 1056 -13.89 24.66 2.26
N ASP A 1057 -14.64 24.81 3.34
CA ASP A 1057 -16.05 24.42 3.37
C ASP A 1057 -16.85 25.15 2.28
N TYR A 1058 -17.78 24.43 1.68
CA TYR A 1058 -18.84 25.06 0.89
C TYR A 1058 -20.12 24.26 0.95
N THR A 1059 -21.25 24.94 0.79
CA THR A 1059 -22.56 24.28 0.79
C THR A 1059 -22.87 23.73 -0.60
N HIS A 1060 -22.93 22.41 -0.72
CA HIS A 1060 -23.34 21.75 -1.94
C HIS A 1060 -24.84 21.98 -2.24
N PRO A 1061 -25.25 22.22 -3.49
CA PRO A 1061 -26.65 22.49 -3.84
C PRO A 1061 -27.59 21.27 -3.72
N ASP A 1062 -27.05 20.04 -3.71
CA ASP A 1062 -27.82 18.78 -3.61
C ASP A 1062 -27.83 18.16 -2.19
N ASN A 1063 -27.98 19.01 -1.17
CA ASN A 1063 -28.18 18.60 0.24
C ASN A 1063 -27.17 17.58 0.77
N ILE A 1064 -25.89 17.77 0.43
CA ILE A 1064 -24.78 17.01 1.01
C ILE A 1064 -24.36 17.74 2.28
N GLN A 1065 -24.28 17.04 3.41
CA GLN A 1065 -23.97 17.64 4.71
C GLN A 1065 -22.57 18.26 4.73
N ASP A 1066 -21.59 17.52 4.23
CA ASP A 1066 -20.21 17.97 4.04
C ASP A 1066 -19.69 17.44 2.70
N SER A 1067 -19.34 18.35 1.80
CA SER A 1067 -18.86 18.05 0.44
C SER A 1067 -17.34 18.12 0.30
N THR A 1068 -16.60 18.35 1.38
CA THR A 1068 -15.15 18.50 1.40
C THR A 1068 -14.52 17.65 2.51
N ARG A 1069 -15.02 16.42 2.69
CA ARG A 1069 -14.65 15.50 3.78
C ARG A 1069 -13.28 14.85 3.66
N LEU A 1070 -12.68 14.81 2.47
CA LEU A 1070 -11.36 14.21 2.28
C LEU A 1070 -10.31 15.26 2.68
N GLU A 1071 -9.63 15.00 3.78
CA GLU A 1071 -8.74 15.97 4.40
C GLU A 1071 -7.45 16.16 3.58
N GLN A 1072 -7.33 17.32 2.94
CA GLN A 1072 -6.21 17.67 2.07
C GLN A 1072 -4.87 17.64 2.82
N THR A 1073 -4.84 18.08 4.08
CA THR A 1073 -3.61 18.19 4.86
C THR A 1073 -3.02 16.84 5.29
N LEU A 1074 -3.76 15.75 5.08
CA LEU A 1074 -3.33 14.38 5.35
C LEU A 1074 -2.78 13.65 4.12
N LYS A 1075 -2.87 14.23 2.92
CA LYS A 1075 -2.24 13.69 1.71
C LYS A 1075 -0.71 13.77 1.81
N PRO A 1076 0.06 12.88 1.14
CA PRO A 1076 1.50 13.02 1.04
C PRO A 1076 1.90 14.25 0.20
N SER A 1077 3.16 14.66 0.27
CA SER A 1077 3.67 15.90 -0.34
C SER A 1077 3.95 15.85 -1.85
N SER A 1078 3.81 14.69 -2.50
CA SER A 1078 4.06 14.54 -3.94
C SER A 1078 2.99 13.70 -4.63
N LYS A 1079 2.62 14.11 -5.86
CA LYS A 1079 1.68 13.39 -6.73
C LYS A 1079 2.28 12.06 -7.24
N ALA A 1080 3.60 11.98 -7.31
CA ALA A 1080 4.35 10.81 -7.75
C ALA A 1080 4.67 9.81 -6.64
N TRP A 1081 4.07 9.96 -5.45
CA TRP A 1081 4.18 8.94 -4.39
C TRP A 1081 3.74 7.58 -4.96
N GLY A 1082 4.65 6.59 -4.92
CA GLY A 1082 4.46 5.27 -5.53
C GLY A 1082 5.13 5.06 -6.89
N ALA A 1083 5.80 6.07 -7.47
CA ALA A 1083 6.76 5.88 -8.57
C ALA A 1083 7.93 4.98 -8.13
N ALA A 1084 8.48 4.14 -9.01
CA ALA A 1084 9.47 3.12 -8.64
C ALA A 1084 10.74 3.68 -7.96
N GLY A 1085 11.20 4.86 -8.37
CA GLY A 1085 12.33 5.57 -7.77
C GLY A 1085 11.98 6.37 -6.51
N PHE A 1086 10.70 6.66 -6.25
CA PHE A 1086 10.28 7.34 -5.02
C PHE A 1086 10.45 6.39 -3.84
N LEU A 1087 11.35 6.68 -2.91
CA LEU A 1087 11.61 5.84 -1.73
C LEU A 1087 10.42 5.87 -0.76
N THR A 1088 9.84 4.71 -0.48
CA THR A 1088 8.80 4.52 0.54
C THR A 1088 9.29 3.64 1.67
N GLN A 1089 8.59 3.69 2.80
CA GLN A 1089 8.81 2.75 3.90
C GLN A 1089 8.71 1.27 3.46
N GLY A 1090 7.82 0.95 2.51
CA GLY A 1090 7.69 -0.42 1.98
C GLY A 1090 8.98 -0.94 1.36
N ASP A 1091 9.71 -0.05 0.66
CA ASP A 1091 10.98 -0.37 -0.01
C ASP A 1091 12.12 -0.60 1.00
N LEU A 1092 12.12 0.10 2.14
CA LEU A 1092 13.05 -0.18 3.25
C LEU A 1092 12.70 -1.48 3.97
N LEU A 1093 11.41 -1.78 4.15
CA LEU A 1093 10.96 -3.00 4.82
C LEU A 1093 11.23 -4.25 3.98
N GLN A 1094 11.28 -4.14 2.66
CA GLN A 1094 11.56 -5.26 1.77
C GLN A 1094 12.89 -5.97 2.12
N PRO A 1095 14.05 -5.29 2.26
CA PRO A 1095 15.29 -5.89 2.74
C PRO A 1095 15.36 -6.13 4.26
N LEU A 1096 14.72 -5.27 5.08
CA LEU A 1096 14.89 -5.29 6.54
C LEU A 1096 13.95 -6.26 7.26
N ALA A 1097 12.74 -6.49 6.74
CA ALA A 1097 11.70 -7.29 7.39
C ALA A 1097 12.16 -8.65 7.94
N PRO A 1098 13.04 -9.42 7.26
CA PRO A 1098 13.46 -10.73 7.77
C PRO A 1098 14.25 -10.69 9.09
N VAL A 1099 14.81 -9.54 9.47
CA VAL A 1099 15.64 -9.40 10.68
C VAL A 1099 15.03 -8.53 11.76
N LEU A 1100 14.04 -7.70 11.45
CA LEU A 1100 13.44 -6.79 12.42
C LEU A 1100 12.67 -7.53 13.51
N THR A 1101 12.85 -7.07 14.75
CA THR A 1101 12.14 -7.53 15.94
C THR A 1101 11.88 -6.35 16.88
N ALA A 1102 10.84 -6.42 17.71
CA ALA A 1102 10.58 -5.43 18.77
C ALA A 1102 11.34 -5.75 20.08
N ARG A 1103 12.08 -6.85 20.12
CA ARG A 1103 12.74 -7.34 21.33
C ARG A 1103 14.05 -8.04 21.01
N SER A 1104 14.88 -8.16 22.03
CA SER A 1104 16.12 -8.91 21.94
C SER A 1104 16.01 -10.28 22.60
N ASP A 1105 16.74 -11.23 22.05
CA ASP A 1105 16.81 -12.61 22.53
C ASP A 1105 18.25 -13.06 22.82
N THR A 1106 19.23 -12.20 22.51
CA THR A 1106 20.65 -12.38 22.85
C THR A 1106 21.09 -11.23 23.74
N PHE A 1107 21.75 -11.57 24.86
CA PHE A 1107 22.18 -10.61 25.87
C PHE A 1107 23.60 -10.88 26.33
N VAL A 1108 24.30 -9.82 26.70
CA VAL A 1108 25.57 -9.91 27.45
C VAL A 1108 25.31 -9.56 28.90
N ILE A 1109 25.83 -10.36 29.83
CA ILE A 1109 25.76 -10.09 31.27
C ILE A 1109 27.18 -9.91 31.78
N ARG A 1110 27.46 -8.75 32.38
CA ARG A 1110 28.65 -8.55 33.20
C ARG A 1110 28.27 -8.56 34.67
N ALA A 1111 28.99 -9.35 35.46
CA ALA A 1111 28.72 -9.56 36.86
C ALA A 1111 29.99 -9.34 37.71
N TYR A 1112 29.79 -8.73 38.88
CA TYR A 1112 30.81 -8.40 39.86
C TYR A 1112 30.52 -9.09 41.20
N GLY A 1113 31.58 -9.50 41.88
CA GLY A 1113 31.52 -9.90 43.28
C GLY A 1113 32.77 -9.49 44.03
N ASP A 1114 32.59 -8.97 45.23
CA ASP A 1114 33.68 -8.75 46.19
C ASP A 1114 33.49 -9.51 47.49
N VAL A 1115 34.55 -9.51 48.27
CA VAL A 1115 34.56 -9.98 49.65
C VAL A 1115 35.09 -8.84 50.49
N VAL A 1116 34.39 -8.53 51.57
CA VAL A 1116 34.80 -7.49 52.52
C VAL A 1116 35.23 -8.11 53.85
N ASP A 1117 36.09 -7.40 54.59
CA ASP A 1117 36.42 -7.75 55.96
C ASP A 1117 35.37 -7.23 56.97
N SER A 1118 35.59 -7.47 58.26
CA SER A 1118 34.69 -7.00 59.34
C SER A 1118 34.62 -5.47 59.48
N SER A 1119 35.52 -4.74 58.83
CA SER A 1119 35.59 -3.27 58.80
C SER A 1119 34.93 -2.69 57.55
N GLY A 1120 34.56 -3.54 56.58
CA GLY A 1120 34.01 -3.14 55.27
C GLY A 1120 35.06 -2.98 54.18
N ASP A 1121 36.33 -3.27 54.44
CA ASP A 1121 37.41 -3.14 53.45
C ASP A 1121 37.43 -4.32 52.48
N ILE A 1122 37.60 -4.04 51.19
CA ILE A 1122 37.56 -5.06 50.13
C ILE A 1122 38.85 -5.90 50.14
N LEU A 1123 38.70 -7.21 50.34
CA LEU A 1123 39.78 -8.21 50.38
C LEU A 1123 40.10 -8.81 49.00
N ALA A 1124 39.08 -8.98 48.16
CA ALA A 1124 39.20 -9.54 46.82
C ALA A 1124 38.03 -9.10 45.92
N ARG A 1125 38.24 -9.07 44.61
CA ARG A 1125 37.25 -8.72 43.58
C ARG A 1125 37.30 -9.71 42.42
N ALA A 1126 36.18 -9.98 41.80
CA ALA A 1126 36.09 -10.79 40.59
C ALA A 1126 35.00 -10.26 39.66
N TRP A 1127 35.27 -10.30 38.35
CA TRP A 1127 34.33 -9.97 37.29
C TRP A 1127 34.21 -11.13 36.31
N CYS A 1128 33.01 -11.40 35.83
CA CYS A 1128 32.77 -12.34 34.75
C CYS A 1128 31.81 -11.77 33.71
N GLU A 1129 31.92 -12.28 32.50
CA GLU A 1129 31.05 -11.97 31.38
C GLU A 1129 30.43 -13.26 30.85
N ALA A 1130 29.15 -13.21 30.54
CA ALA A 1130 28.43 -14.32 29.92
C ALA A 1130 27.51 -13.80 28.81
N GLU A 1131 27.47 -14.52 27.70
CA GLU A 1131 26.42 -14.32 26.68
C GLU A 1131 25.31 -15.32 26.90
N VAL A 1132 24.08 -14.85 26.82
CA VAL A 1132 22.87 -15.61 27.09
C VAL A 1132 21.93 -15.51 25.91
N GLN A 1133 21.47 -16.66 25.41
CA GLN A 1133 20.57 -16.77 24.27
C GLN A 1133 19.23 -17.35 24.74
N ARG A 1134 18.13 -16.71 24.34
CA ARG A 1134 16.79 -17.28 24.45
C ARG A 1134 16.58 -18.32 23.35
N THR A 1135 16.04 -19.46 23.72
CA THR A 1135 15.74 -20.56 22.79
C THR A 1135 14.25 -20.58 22.44
N PRO A 1136 13.83 -21.26 21.36
CA PRO A 1136 12.42 -21.48 21.08
C PRO A 1136 11.75 -22.42 22.10
N VAL A 1137 12.49 -23.06 23.00
CA VAL A 1137 11.98 -24.09 23.90
C VAL A 1137 11.26 -23.46 25.12
N PRO A 1138 9.96 -23.73 25.35
CA PRO A 1138 9.27 -23.28 26.55
C PRO A 1138 9.78 -23.98 27.82
N ILE A 1139 9.78 -23.29 28.96
CA ILE A 1139 10.09 -23.89 30.27
C ILE A 1139 8.93 -24.78 30.74
N ASP A 1140 7.71 -24.27 30.67
CA ASP A 1140 6.48 -25.03 30.91
C ASP A 1140 5.65 -25.02 29.62
N PRO A 1141 5.75 -26.06 28.77
CA PRO A 1141 4.99 -26.12 27.53
C PRO A 1141 3.48 -26.25 27.76
N ASP A 1142 2.71 -25.69 26.85
CA ASP A 1142 1.28 -25.99 26.70
C ASP A 1142 1.04 -27.39 26.10
N ARG A 1143 -0.18 -27.66 25.61
CA ARG A 1143 -0.52 -28.97 25.03
C ARG A 1143 0.17 -29.25 23.70
N SER A 1144 0.50 -28.21 22.92
CA SER A 1144 1.20 -28.34 21.64
C SER A 1144 2.68 -28.71 21.83
N GLY A 1145 3.25 -28.37 22.99
CA GLY A 1145 4.69 -28.49 23.24
C GLY A 1145 5.53 -27.33 22.68
N LEU A 1146 4.94 -26.46 21.84
CA LEU A 1146 5.65 -25.39 21.12
C LEU A 1146 5.61 -24.04 21.86
N ASN A 1147 4.51 -23.76 22.54
CA ASN A 1147 4.27 -22.47 23.20
C ASN A 1147 4.30 -22.60 24.73
N PRO A 1148 4.70 -21.52 25.46
CA PRO A 1148 4.60 -21.50 26.91
C PRO A 1148 3.13 -21.58 27.36
N ARG A 1149 2.87 -22.35 28.43
CA ARG A 1149 1.56 -22.42 29.05
C ARG A 1149 1.18 -21.08 29.69
N ARG A 1150 0.04 -20.53 29.29
CA ARG A 1150 -0.58 -19.37 29.95
C ARG A 1150 -1.41 -19.86 31.13
N SER A 1151 -1.08 -19.46 32.36
CA SER A 1151 -1.84 -19.85 33.55
C SER A 1151 -2.11 -18.65 34.44
N SER A 1152 -3.36 -18.48 34.88
CA SER A 1152 -3.72 -17.42 35.81
C SER A 1152 -3.18 -17.74 37.21
N GLY A 1153 -2.21 -16.95 37.67
CA GLY A 1153 -1.74 -16.97 39.06
C GLY A 1153 -0.39 -17.64 39.33
N SER A 1154 0.34 -18.13 38.33
CA SER A 1154 1.76 -18.53 38.47
C SER A 1154 2.68 -17.59 37.68
N PRO A 1155 3.94 -17.38 38.09
CA PRO A 1155 4.89 -16.60 37.31
C PRO A 1155 5.09 -17.23 35.93
N GLU A 1156 4.83 -16.48 34.87
CA GLU A 1156 5.11 -16.92 33.51
C GLU A 1156 6.62 -16.82 33.25
N PHE A 1157 7.30 -17.97 33.24
CA PHE A 1157 8.73 -18.04 32.90
C PHE A 1157 8.98 -18.11 31.38
N GLY A 1158 7.94 -18.34 30.57
CA GLY A 1158 8.05 -18.34 29.10
C GLY A 1158 9.10 -19.31 28.53
N ARG A 1159 9.95 -18.83 27.62
CA ARG A 1159 10.98 -19.62 26.91
C ARG A 1159 12.33 -19.62 27.62
N ARG A 1160 13.05 -20.72 27.50
CA ARG A 1160 14.32 -20.97 28.21
C ARG A 1160 15.46 -20.11 27.67
N PHE A 1161 16.23 -19.53 28.58
CA PHE A 1161 17.54 -18.95 28.31
C PHE A 1161 18.68 -19.93 28.59
N GLU A 1162 19.71 -19.90 27.76
CA GLU A 1162 20.92 -20.73 27.90
C GLU A 1162 22.17 -19.85 27.83
N ILE A 1163 23.16 -20.13 28.69
CA ILE A 1163 24.48 -19.48 28.63
C ILE A 1163 25.26 -20.11 27.48
N VAL A 1164 25.57 -19.32 26.45
CA VAL A 1164 26.30 -19.78 25.25
C VAL A 1164 27.79 -19.49 25.32
N SER A 1165 28.19 -18.49 26.11
CA SER A 1165 29.60 -18.14 26.35
C SER A 1165 29.79 -17.70 27.81
N PHE A 1166 30.96 -18.01 28.40
CA PHE A 1166 31.34 -17.56 29.74
C PHE A 1166 32.84 -17.33 29.81
N ARG A 1167 33.26 -16.20 30.38
CA ARG A 1167 34.67 -15.91 30.68
C ARG A 1167 34.84 -15.10 31.96
N TRP A 1168 36.03 -15.21 32.55
CA TRP A 1168 36.47 -14.33 33.64
C TRP A 1168 37.17 -13.11 33.04
N LEU A 1169 36.88 -11.92 33.57
CA LEU A 1169 37.52 -10.67 33.16
C LEU A 1169 38.69 -10.33 34.08
N LYS A 1170 39.76 -9.79 33.52
CA LYS A 1170 40.84 -9.15 34.28
C LYS A 1170 40.44 -7.72 34.65
N PRO A 1171 41.03 -7.12 35.70
CA PRO A 1171 40.78 -5.72 36.03
C PRO A 1171 41.12 -4.73 34.89
N GLU A 1172 42.04 -5.09 33.99
CA GLU A 1172 42.37 -4.25 32.82
C GLU A 1172 41.30 -4.29 31.71
N GLU A 1173 40.39 -5.27 31.76
CA GLU A 1173 39.27 -5.45 30.82
C GLU A 1173 37.94 -4.91 31.37
N VAL A 1174 37.97 -4.26 32.53
CA VAL A 1174 36.79 -3.60 33.11
C VAL A 1174 36.77 -2.18 32.58
#